data_AF-A0AAU6X597-F1
#
_entry.id   AF-A0AAU6X597-F1
#
_cell.length_a   1.000
_cell.length_b   1.000
_cell.length_c   1.000
_cell.angle_alpha   90.00
_cell.angle_beta   90.00
_cell.angle_gamma   90.00
#
_symmetry.space_group_name_H-M   'P 1'
#
loop_
_entity.id
_entity.type
_entity.pdbx_description
1 polymer ?
#
loop_
_entity_poly.entity_id
_entity_poly.type
_entity_poly.pdbx_seq_one_letter_code
_entity_poly.pdbx_strand_id
1 'polypeptide(L)'
;MRYHLIAGFSLAFMAITGLSKAQQQPADPAAPVSKYSYYEAFNPLFYNKTGNDFRAASGEPGARYWQNKADYQLAARLNDKTNEISGTEILTYTNNSPQKLGFLWMQLDQNLFKQDSRGSAIIPLSGSRNGTRGGFNGGYNIKSVKVNDVDAKYIISDTRMQIYLPKEVTPNGGQVKVKIEYSFITPDYGSDRNGVQQTKNGKIFNVAQWFPRMCVFDDVQGWNTVPYTGPGEFYLEYGDFDLAITAPANHIVLASGELQNPQEVYTPEQQKRWAQAAQSDKTVLIRTAEEVTNAASRPAGKQELTWRFKIKNARDAAFGSSASFIVDAAKINLPSGKKCISVSAYPVESDGNAAWGRSTEYTKKSIEFNSQKWFEYPYPVASTVAGNVGGMEYPGIVFCSYRSRGAGLWGVNDHEFGHTWFPMIVGSNERLYGWMDEGFNTFINTLSTDAFNNGEYKERPVDMHRVGIAYTRPEVEPVMTTPAGLKERNTGLLLYNKPGIGLTMLREQILGPERFDFAFRTYIERWAFKHPTPDDFFRTMENAGGESLQWFWRGWFINNWRLDVAVRDVKYVDNDASKGALITLDNLEKMAMPVILEIKQKGGKVDRIKLPVEIWERNTSWTFKYPSTAEIETVTYDPDKVLPDYNEANNVFKK
;
A
#
# COMPACT_ATOMS: atom_id res chain seq x y z
N MET A 1 -15.21 57.04 65.43
CA MET A 1 -14.75 58.24 66.14
C MET A 1 -13.23 58.31 65.99
N ARG A 2 -12.75 59.39 65.35
CA ARG A 2 -11.42 60.01 65.41
C ARG A 2 -10.14 59.23 65.01
N TYR A 3 -9.38 59.96 64.18
CA TYR A 3 -8.01 59.81 63.69
C TYR A 3 -6.93 59.90 64.79
N HIS A 4 -5.77 59.29 64.56
CA HIS A 4 -4.41 59.90 64.38
C HIS A 4 -3.36 58.75 64.33
N LEU A 5 -2.55 58.51 63.28
CA LEU A 5 -1.42 59.24 62.64
C LEU A 5 -0.05 59.04 63.35
N ILE A 6 1.00 58.86 62.51
CA ILE A 6 2.48 58.92 62.74
C ILE A 6 3.14 57.55 63.04
N ALA A 7 4.24 57.07 62.45
CA ALA A 7 5.25 57.45 61.44
C ALA A 7 5.82 56.11 60.89
N GLY A 8 6.22 55.93 59.64
CA GLY A 8 7.36 56.55 58.98
C GLY A 8 8.59 55.64 59.06
N PHE A 9 8.89 54.88 58.00
CA PHE A 9 10.26 54.55 57.61
C PHE A 9 10.29 54.14 56.12
N SER A 10 10.91 55.00 55.32
CA SER A 10 11.24 54.76 53.93
C SER A 10 12.40 53.77 53.87
N LEU A 11 12.21 52.62 53.23
CA LEU A 11 13.32 51.79 52.74
C LEU A 11 13.21 51.66 51.22
N ALA A 12 14.23 52.19 50.56
CA ALA A 12 14.45 52.07 49.14
C ALA A 12 14.66 50.59 48.76
N PHE A 13 13.77 50.04 47.95
CA PHE A 13 14.05 48.81 47.20
C PHE A 13 14.66 49.23 45.86
N MET A 14 15.98 49.10 45.74
CA MET A 14 16.66 49.08 44.44
C MET A 14 16.12 47.89 43.65
N ALA A 15 15.43 48.19 42.56
CA ALA A 15 15.12 47.22 41.52
C ALA A 15 16.43 46.82 40.82
N ILE A 16 16.99 45.66 41.19
CA ILE A 16 17.96 44.97 40.34
C ILE A 16 17.14 44.29 39.25
N THR A 17 16.92 45.00 38.14
CA THR A 17 16.48 44.40 36.88
C THR A 17 17.64 43.57 36.34
N GLY A 18 17.68 42.30 36.73
CA GLY A 18 18.49 41.29 36.05
C GLY A 18 17.91 41.04 34.66
N LEU A 19 18.25 41.92 33.71
CA LEU A 19 18.08 41.65 32.29
C LEU A 19 18.95 40.44 31.95
N SER A 20 18.36 39.25 31.97
CA SER A 20 18.88 38.10 31.25
C SER A 20 18.90 38.48 29.77
N LYS A 21 20.04 39.04 29.32
CA LYS A 21 20.36 39.13 27.90
C LYS A 21 20.43 37.70 27.38
N ALA A 22 19.31 37.19 26.87
CA ALA A 22 19.35 36.14 25.85
C ALA A 22 20.19 36.75 24.72
N GLN A 23 21.44 36.34 24.66
CA GLN A 23 22.41 36.81 23.70
C GLN A 23 21.98 36.24 22.35
N GLN A 24 21.09 36.93 21.63
CA GLN A 24 20.96 36.74 20.19
C GLN A 24 22.33 37.09 19.61
N GLN A 25 23.06 36.03 19.26
CA GLN A 25 24.35 36.13 18.61
C GLN A 25 24.11 36.91 17.30
N PRO A 26 24.89 37.96 17.00
CA PRO A 26 24.75 38.69 15.75
C PRO A 26 24.89 37.71 14.58
N ALA A 27 24.03 37.86 13.56
CA ALA A 27 24.05 37.02 12.37
C ALA A 27 25.45 37.08 11.74
N ASP A 28 26.07 35.91 11.59
CA ASP A 28 27.38 35.76 10.96
C ASP A 28 27.25 36.07 9.46
N PRO A 29 27.90 37.13 8.92
CA PRO A 29 27.79 37.50 7.51
C PRO A 29 28.31 36.42 6.55
N ALA A 30 29.08 35.45 7.05
CA ALA A 30 29.61 34.33 6.28
C ALA A 30 28.74 33.06 6.33
N ALA A 31 27.66 33.05 7.12
CA ALA A 31 26.76 31.90 7.21
C ALA A 31 25.97 31.71 5.90
N PRO A 32 25.78 30.47 5.41
CA PRO A 32 24.95 30.22 4.24
C PRO A 32 23.51 30.69 4.50
N VAL A 33 22.84 31.22 3.48
CA VAL A 33 21.44 31.62 3.59
C VAL A 33 20.58 30.37 3.66
N SER A 34 20.00 30.12 4.83
CA SER A 34 19.06 29.03 5.05
C SER A 34 17.70 29.32 4.38
N LYS A 35 17.15 28.31 3.69
CA LYS A 35 15.75 28.31 3.22
C LYS A 35 14.79 27.69 4.25
N TYR A 36 15.31 27.25 5.38
CA TYR A 36 14.55 26.64 6.45
C TYR A 36 13.67 27.68 7.16
N SER A 37 12.42 27.31 7.45
CA SER A 37 11.51 28.10 8.27
C SER A 37 10.87 27.19 9.30
N TYR A 38 11.22 27.36 10.57
CA TYR A 38 10.63 26.60 11.66
C TYR A 38 9.13 26.87 11.80
N TYR A 39 8.67 28.08 11.45
CA TYR A 39 7.25 28.42 11.39
C TYR A 39 6.48 27.61 10.33
N GLU A 40 7.10 27.32 9.18
CA GLU A 40 6.49 26.45 8.14
C GLU A 40 6.59 24.98 8.56
N ALA A 41 7.76 24.54 8.99
CA ALA A 41 8.07 23.14 9.28
C ALA A 41 7.28 22.60 10.48
N PHE A 42 7.08 23.40 11.52
CA PHE A 42 6.35 23.03 12.74
C PHE A 42 5.03 23.77 12.91
N ASN A 43 4.44 24.24 11.80
CA ASN A 43 3.13 24.88 11.85
C ASN A 43 2.08 23.92 12.46
N PRO A 44 1.31 24.33 13.49
CA PRO A 44 0.31 23.46 14.13
C PRO A 44 -0.94 23.23 13.25
N LEU A 45 -1.12 24.00 12.17
CA LEU A 45 -2.25 23.90 11.24
C LEU A 45 -1.98 22.87 10.14
N PHE A 46 -1.69 21.62 10.52
CA PHE A 46 -1.55 20.50 9.59
C PHE A 46 -2.90 19.94 9.16
N TYR A 47 -3.76 19.60 10.12
CA TYR A 47 -5.07 19.02 9.85
C TYR A 47 -6.08 20.12 9.51
N ASN A 48 -6.65 20.05 8.30
CA ASN A 48 -7.68 21.00 7.84
C ASN A 48 -9.10 20.62 8.29
N LYS A 49 -9.27 19.42 8.85
CA LYS A 49 -10.53 18.89 9.39
C LYS A 49 -10.33 18.46 10.84
N THR A 50 -11.24 18.86 11.72
CA THR A 50 -11.33 18.31 13.08
C THR A 50 -12.00 16.94 13.05
N GLY A 51 -11.78 16.14 14.10
CA GLY A 51 -12.56 14.92 14.30
C GLY A 51 -14.06 15.22 14.39
N ASN A 52 -14.87 14.25 13.99
CA ASN A 52 -16.33 14.29 14.02
C ASN A 52 -16.90 12.91 14.42
N ASP A 53 -18.22 12.77 14.44
CA ASP A 53 -18.89 11.54 14.85
C ASP A 53 -18.56 10.31 13.96
N PHE A 54 -18.13 10.53 12.71
CA PHE A 54 -17.79 9.47 11.75
C PHE A 54 -16.30 9.11 11.79
N ARG A 55 -15.43 10.09 12.03
CA ARG A 55 -13.96 9.92 12.06
C ARG A 55 -13.37 10.70 13.23
N ALA A 56 -12.83 10.00 14.22
CA ALA A 56 -12.36 10.62 15.46
C ALA A 56 -11.01 11.32 15.27
N ALA A 57 -10.73 12.32 16.11
CA ALA A 57 -9.45 13.05 16.08
C ALA A 57 -8.24 12.17 16.44
N SER A 58 -8.47 11.02 17.09
CA SER A 58 -7.47 9.98 17.39
C SER A 58 -7.06 9.15 16.18
N GLY A 59 -7.75 9.30 15.04
CA GLY A 59 -7.53 8.52 13.81
C GLY A 59 -8.28 7.19 13.74
N GLU A 60 -9.18 6.90 14.69
CA GLU A 60 -10.06 5.74 14.63
C GLU A 60 -11.43 6.06 14.02
N PRO A 61 -12.16 5.05 13.50
CA PRO A 61 -13.57 5.21 13.16
C PRO A 61 -14.36 5.80 14.33
N GLY A 62 -15.13 6.86 14.09
CA GLY A 62 -15.97 7.49 15.10
C GLY A 62 -17.18 6.63 15.49
N ALA A 63 -17.87 7.02 16.57
CA ALA A 63 -19.00 6.26 17.12
C ALA A 63 -20.18 6.07 16.14
N ARG A 64 -20.27 6.90 15.09
CA ARG A 64 -21.29 6.82 14.05
C ARG A 64 -20.72 6.42 12.69
N TYR A 65 -19.48 5.92 12.62
CA TYR A 65 -18.89 5.43 11.39
C TYR A 65 -19.82 4.39 10.72
N TRP A 66 -19.96 4.51 9.41
CA TRP A 66 -20.77 3.63 8.60
C TRP A 66 -20.05 3.34 7.29
N GLN A 67 -20.34 2.19 6.72
CA GLN A 67 -19.93 1.80 5.36
C GLN A 67 -21.00 0.86 4.81
N ASN A 68 -21.15 0.81 3.50
CA ASN A 68 -22.14 -0.05 2.89
C ASN A 68 -21.58 -1.48 2.73
N LYS A 69 -22.41 -2.37 2.19
CA LYS A 69 -22.01 -3.74 1.88
C LYS A 69 -22.48 -4.10 0.47
N ALA A 70 -21.63 -4.78 -0.29
CA ALA A 70 -21.93 -5.26 -1.64
C ALA A 70 -21.72 -6.78 -1.72
N ASP A 71 -22.80 -7.55 -1.59
CA ASP A 71 -22.75 -9.01 -1.70
C ASP A 71 -23.01 -9.46 -3.13
N TYR A 72 -22.20 -10.39 -3.64
CA TYR A 72 -22.21 -10.81 -5.03
C TYR A 72 -22.47 -12.31 -5.18
N GLN A 73 -23.39 -12.64 -6.08
CA GLN A 73 -23.46 -13.96 -6.71
C GLN A 73 -23.07 -13.80 -8.17
N LEU A 74 -21.94 -14.40 -8.56
CA LEU A 74 -21.39 -14.25 -9.90
C LEU A 74 -21.33 -15.60 -10.60
N ALA A 75 -21.95 -15.68 -11.77
CA ALA A 75 -21.84 -16.82 -12.67
C ALA A 75 -21.15 -16.38 -13.96
N ALA A 76 -20.02 -17.01 -14.31
CA ALA A 76 -19.24 -16.71 -15.50
C ALA A 76 -19.02 -17.96 -16.36
N ARG A 77 -18.97 -17.78 -17.67
CA ARG A 77 -18.55 -18.82 -18.63
C ARG A 77 -17.43 -18.29 -19.52
N LEU A 78 -16.32 -19.01 -19.56
CA LEU A 78 -15.16 -18.73 -20.41
C LEU A 78 -15.25 -19.53 -21.71
N ASN A 79 -15.19 -18.84 -22.85
CA ASN A 79 -14.95 -19.43 -24.16
C ASN A 79 -13.49 -19.20 -24.57
N ASP A 80 -12.65 -20.23 -24.40
CA ASP A 80 -11.20 -20.17 -24.64
C ASP A 80 -10.80 -20.03 -26.12
N LYS A 81 -11.72 -20.33 -27.04
CA LYS A 81 -11.53 -20.16 -28.50
C LYS A 81 -11.65 -18.71 -28.90
N THR A 82 -12.62 -17.99 -28.35
CA THR A 82 -12.90 -16.58 -28.68
C THR A 82 -12.35 -15.60 -27.64
N ASN A 83 -11.80 -16.08 -26.53
CA ASN A 83 -11.43 -15.30 -25.33
C ASN A 83 -12.61 -14.55 -24.70
N GLU A 84 -13.85 -14.94 -25.01
CA GLU A 84 -15.04 -14.29 -24.46
C GLU A 84 -15.33 -14.77 -23.05
N ILE A 85 -15.65 -13.84 -22.16
CA ILE A 85 -16.29 -14.10 -20.87
C ILE A 85 -17.72 -13.58 -20.95
N SER A 86 -18.66 -14.45 -20.64
CA SER A 86 -20.07 -14.09 -20.46
C SER A 86 -20.46 -14.30 -19.00
N GLY A 87 -21.26 -13.40 -18.45
CA GLY A 87 -21.54 -13.37 -17.02
C GLY A 87 -22.96 -12.96 -16.66
N THR A 88 -23.40 -13.44 -15.51
CA THR A 88 -24.56 -12.94 -14.77
C THR A 88 -24.10 -12.57 -13.37
N GLU A 89 -24.32 -11.31 -13.01
CA GLU A 89 -24.11 -10.77 -11.68
C GLU A 89 -25.46 -10.60 -10.99
N ILE A 90 -25.54 -11.01 -9.73
CA ILE A 90 -26.59 -10.61 -8.80
C ILE A 90 -25.92 -9.94 -7.61
N LEU A 91 -26.04 -8.61 -7.54
CA LEU A 91 -25.58 -7.78 -6.43
C LEU A 91 -26.72 -7.57 -5.44
N THR A 92 -26.47 -7.81 -4.16
CA THR A 92 -27.29 -7.31 -3.04
C THR A 92 -26.54 -6.19 -2.36
N TYR A 93 -27.01 -4.95 -2.53
CA TYR A 93 -26.42 -3.78 -1.93
C TYR A 93 -27.17 -3.41 -0.64
N THR A 94 -26.44 -3.28 0.46
CA THR A 94 -26.97 -2.85 1.76
C THR A 94 -26.51 -1.42 2.06
N ASN A 95 -27.47 -0.49 2.09
CA ASN A 95 -27.25 0.93 2.40
C ASN A 95 -27.27 1.16 3.91
N ASN A 96 -26.09 1.17 4.53
CA ASN A 96 -25.94 1.51 5.95
C ASN A 96 -25.77 3.02 6.18
N SER A 97 -25.68 3.82 5.12
CA SER A 97 -25.58 5.27 5.24
C SER A 97 -26.83 5.88 5.88
N PRO A 98 -26.74 7.08 6.48
CA PRO A 98 -27.89 7.81 6.99
C PRO A 98 -28.75 8.45 5.88
N GLN A 99 -28.41 8.24 4.61
CA GLN A 99 -29.07 8.86 3.47
C GLN A 99 -29.94 7.86 2.69
N LYS A 100 -31.01 8.35 2.08
CA LYS A 100 -31.77 7.59 1.08
C LYS A 100 -31.03 7.63 -0.25
N LEU A 101 -31.00 6.52 -0.97
CA LEU A 101 -30.31 6.44 -2.26
C LEU A 101 -31.31 6.20 -3.38
N GLY A 102 -31.45 7.15 -4.31
CA GLY A 102 -32.33 7.04 -5.49
C GLY A 102 -31.64 6.46 -6.74
N PHE A 103 -30.33 6.27 -6.69
CA PHE A 103 -29.53 5.69 -7.77
C PHE A 103 -28.29 5.00 -7.20
N LEU A 104 -27.69 4.11 -8.00
CA LEU A 104 -26.42 3.45 -7.71
C LEU A 104 -25.41 3.76 -8.81
N TRP A 105 -24.12 3.72 -8.46
CA TRP A 105 -23.01 3.78 -9.42
C TRP A 105 -22.22 2.47 -9.44
N MET A 106 -21.90 2.02 -10.65
CA MET A 106 -21.05 0.86 -10.90
C MET A 106 -19.83 1.27 -11.73
N GLN A 107 -18.69 0.66 -11.46
CA GLN A 107 -17.48 0.69 -12.27
C GLN A 107 -17.62 -0.32 -13.41
N LEU A 108 -17.26 0.09 -14.62
CA LEU A 108 -17.26 -0.71 -15.85
C LEU A 108 -15.85 -0.73 -16.44
N ASP A 109 -14.89 -1.29 -15.71
CA ASP A 109 -13.45 -1.17 -16.02
C ASP A 109 -13.04 -1.71 -17.38
N GLN A 110 -13.71 -2.76 -17.89
CA GLN A 110 -13.45 -3.27 -19.24
C GLN A 110 -13.70 -2.19 -20.31
N ASN A 111 -14.55 -1.19 -20.05
CA ASN A 111 -14.77 -0.09 -20.99
C ASN A 111 -13.53 0.80 -21.17
N LEU A 112 -12.50 0.68 -20.33
CA LEU A 112 -11.18 1.27 -20.59
C LEU A 112 -10.69 0.89 -22.00
N PHE A 113 -11.01 -0.33 -22.43
CA PHE A 113 -10.54 -0.87 -23.70
C PHE A 113 -11.40 -0.49 -24.91
N LYS A 114 -12.43 0.35 -24.75
CA LYS A 114 -13.15 0.91 -25.90
C LYS A 114 -12.27 1.95 -26.60
N GLN A 115 -12.36 2.01 -27.92
CA GLN A 115 -11.60 3.00 -28.72
C GLN A 115 -11.97 4.44 -28.38
N ASP A 116 -13.23 4.69 -28.02
CA ASP A 116 -13.75 6.01 -27.63
C ASP A 116 -13.71 6.27 -26.11
N SER A 117 -13.03 5.41 -25.33
CA SER A 117 -12.88 5.61 -23.89
C SER A 117 -11.98 6.80 -23.58
N ARG A 118 -12.20 7.44 -22.43
CA ARG A 118 -11.31 8.51 -21.95
C ARG A 118 -9.89 8.02 -21.72
N GLY A 119 -9.73 6.78 -21.23
CA GLY A 119 -8.42 6.18 -21.03
C GLY A 119 -7.66 6.00 -22.34
N SER A 120 -8.33 5.52 -23.40
CA SER A 120 -7.75 5.42 -24.75
C SER A 120 -7.36 6.79 -25.31
N ALA A 121 -8.17 7.82 -25.09
CA ALA A 121 -7.94 9.18 -25.59
C ALA A 121 -6.74 9.90 -24.97
N ILE A 122 -6.27 9.47 -23.78
CA ILE A 122 -5.13 10.09 -23.08
C ILE A 122 -3.82 9.32 -23.22
N ILE A 123 -3.80 8.23 -24.01
CA ILE A 123 -2.57 7.47 -24.24
C ILE A 123 -1.63 8.27 -25.16
N PRO A 124 -0.37 8.53 -24.76
CA PRO A 124 0.58 9.26 -25.57
C PRO A 124 1.02 8.44 -26.80
N LEU A 125 1.46 9.14 -27.86
CA LEU A 125 1.94 8.51 -29.11
C LEU A 125 3.15 7.57 -28.90
N SER A 126 3.93 7.79 -27.84
CA SER A 126 5.02 6.90 -27.43
C SER A 126 4.56 5.57 -26.83
N GLY A 127 3.26 5.40 -26.61
CA GLY A 127 2.67 4.29 -25.87
C GLY A 127 2.66 4.50 -24.35
N SER A 128 1.89 3.66 -23.66
CA SER A 128 1.77 3.62 -22.21
C SER A 128 1.54 2.18 -21.75
N ARG A 129 1.84 1.89 -20.48
CA ARG A 129 1.34 0.68 -19.82
C ARG A 129 -0.18 0.69 -19.62
N ASN A 130 -0.78 1.88 -19.55
CA ASN A 130 -2.19 2.09 -19.34
C ASN A 130 -2.99 1.93 -20.64
N GLY A 131 -4.19 1.35 -20.56
CA GLY A 131 -5.11 1.26 -21.69
C GLY A 131 -4.83 0.11 -22.67
N THR A 132 -5.25 0.27 -23.93
CA THR A 132 -5.16 -0.77 -24.96
C THR A 132 -3.81 -0.77 -25.66
N ARG A 133 -3.14 -1.93 -25.72
CA ARG A 133 -2.04 -2.16 -26.68
C ARG A 133 -2.58 -2.74 -27.99
N GLY A 134 -1.98 -2.37 -29.11
CA GLY A 134 -2.22 -3.03 -30.40
C GLY A 134 -3.60 -2.80 -31.04
N GLY A 135 -4.30 -1.73 -30.68
CA GLY A 135 -5.58 -1.36 -31.33
C GLY A 135 -6.79 -2.25 -30.98
N PHE A 136 -6.67 -3.06 -29.92
CA PHE A 136 -7.78 -3.86 -29.38
C PHE A 136 -8.99 -2.97 -29.06
N ASN A 137 -10.20 -3.40 -29.46
CA ASN A 137 -11.45 -2.74 -29.12
C ASN A 137 -12.29 -3.68 -28.24
N GLY A 138 -12.29 -3.41 -26.94
CA GLY A 138 -12.99 -4.20 -25.93
C GLY A 138 -14.19 -3.49 -25.34
N GLY A 139 -14.39 -3.66 -24.03
CA GLY A 139 -15.53 -3.11 -23.31
C GLY A 139 -16.60 -4.12 -22.99
N TYR A 140 -17.40 -3.78 -21.98
CA TYR A 140 -18.60 -4.54 -21.65
C TYR A 140 -19.67 -4.37 -22.73
N ASN A 141 -20.24 -5.49 -23.15
CA ASN A 141 -21.55 -5.58 -23.76
C ASN A 141 -22.58 -5.85 -22.66
N ILE A 142 -23.28 -4.80 -22.20
CA ILE A 142 -24.34 -4.91 -21.19
C ILE A 142 -25.64 -5.31 -21.88
N LYS A 143 -26.12 -6.52 -21.61
CA LYS A 143 -27.33 -7.08 -22.22
C LYS A 143 -28.60 -6.69 -21.47
N SER A 144 -28.56 -6.67 -20.13
CA SER A 144 -29.69 -6.23 -19.31
C SER A 144 -29.24 -5.78 -17.92
N VAL A 145 -30.01 -4.85 -17.34
CA VAL A 145 -29.88 -4.41 -15.95
C VAL A 145 -31.28 -4.42 -15.33
N LYS A 146 -31.45 -5.16 -14.23
CA LYS A 146 -32.71 -5.25 -13.49
C LYS A 146 -32.53 -4.87 -12.03
N VAL A 147 -33.49 -4.16 -11.46
CA VAL A 147 -33.57 -3.83 -10.04
C VAL A 147 -34.78 -4.56 -9.47
N ASN A 148 -34.57 -5.46 -8.51
CA ASN A 148 -35.60 -6.33 -7.94
C ASN A 148 -36.47 -7.01 -9.03
N ASP A 149 -35.80 -7.60 -10.02
CA ASP A 149 -36.39 -8.29 -11.18
C ASP A 149 -37.17 -7.42 -12.19
N VAL A 150 -37.20 -6.10 -12.00
CA VAL A 150 -37.78 -5.13 -12.94
C VAL A 150 -36.69 -4.47 -13.77
N ASP A 151 -36.91 -4.30 -15.07
CA ASP A 151 -35.95 -3.61 -15.95
C ASP A 151 -35.70 -2.18 -15.45
N ALA A 152 -34.43 -1.82 -15.29
CA ALA A 152 -34.02 -0.54 -14.75
C ALA A 152 -33.51 0.38 -15.85
N LYS A 153 -33.80 1.68 -15.74
CA LYS A 153 -33.14 2.71 -16.55
C LYS A 153 -31.70 2.84 -16.06
N TYR A 154 -30.74 2.86 -16.98
CA TYR A 154 -29.34 3.11 -16.67
C TYR A 154 -28.67 3.99 -17.73
N ILE A 155 -27.57 4.63 -17.36
CA ILE A 155 -26.72 5.43 -18.25
C ILE A 155 -25.29 4.96 -18.09
N ILE A 156 -24.65 4.58 -19.20
CA ILE A 156 -23.21 4.29 -19.22
C ILE A 156 -22.49 5.55 -19.70
N SER A 157 -21.52 6.02 -18.91
CA SER A 157 -20.65 7.13 -19.25
C SER A 157 -19.20 6.68 -19.03
N ASP A 158 -18.51 6.40 -20.13
CA ASP A 158 -17.13 5.90 -20.14
C ASP A 158 -17.01 4.59 -19.33
N THR A 159 -16.17 4.56 -18.30
CA THR A 159 -15.95 3.40 -17.42
C THR A 159 -16.89 3.32 -16.22
N ARG A 160 -18.08 3.93 -16.31
CA ARG A 160 -19.05 4.01 -15.21
C ARG A 160 -20.48 3.81 -15.69
N MET A 161 -21.32 3.28 -14.82
CA MET A 161 -22.76 3.12 -15.06
C MET A 161 -23.57 3.65 -13.89
N GLN A 162 -24.53 4.53 -14.18
CA GLN A 162 -25.54 4.97 -13.22
C GLN A 162 -26.80 4.14 -13.39
N ILE A 163 -27.28 3.50 -12.34
CA ILE A 163 -28.54 2.75 -12.32
C ILE A 163 -29.58 3.57 -11.56
N TYR A 164 -30.69 3.89 -12.21
CA TYR A 164 -31.81 4.59 -11.58
C TYR A 164 -32.67 3.57 -10.82
N LEU A 165 -32.94 3.83 -9.55
CA LEU A 165 -33.74 2.94 -8.74
C LEU A 165 -35.22 3.32 -8.84
N PRO A 166 -36.14 2.38 -9.16
CA PRO A 166 -37.59 2.65 -9.17
C PRO A 166 -38.13 3.10 -7.81
N LYS A 167 -37.45 2.70 -6.73
CA LYS A 167 -37.72 3.10 -5.35
C LYS A 167 -36.38 3.33 -4.65
N GLU A 168 -36.30 4.41 -3.87
CA GLU A 168 -35.11 4.72 -3.08
C GLU A 168 -34.78 3.59 -2.09
N VAL A 169 -33.50 3.27 -1.94
CA VAL A 169 -33.02 2.41 -0.85
C VAL A 169 -33.12 3.20 0.45
N THR A 170 -33.80 2.62 1.45
CA THR A 170 -33.92 3.27 2.76
C THR A 170 -32.56 3.37 3.46
N PRO A 171 -32.36 4.36 4.34
CA PRO A 171 -31.13 4.49 5.12
C PRO A 171 -30.99 3.36 6.16
N ASN A 172 -29.82 3.28 6.79
CA ASN A 172 -29.56 2.48 7.99
C ASN A 172 -29.95 0.99 7.86
N GLY A 173 -29.54 0.36 6.77
CA GLY A 173 -29.70 -1.08 6.52
C GLY A 173 -30.70 -1.44 5.42
N GLY A 174 -31.23 -0.47 4.67
CA GLY A 174 -32.07 -0.75 3.51
C GLY A 174 -31.31 -1.54 2.44
N GLN A 175 -32.01 -2.40 1.69
CA GLN A 175 -31.40 -3.26 0.69
C GLN A 175 -32.04 -3.13 -0.69
N VAL A 176 -31.23 -3.37 -1.72
CA VAL A 176 -31.69 -3.48 -3.10
C VAL A 176 -30.91 -4.57 -3.83
N LYS A 177 -31.60 -5.32 -4.70
CA LYS A 177 -30.98 -6.32 -5.56
C LYS A 177 -30.86 -5.79 -6.99
N VAL A 178 -29.68 -5.92 -7.57
CA VAL A 178 -29.40 -5.60 -8.96
C VAL A 178 -28.95 -6.88 -9.67
N LYS A 179 -29.54 -7.17 -10.84
CA LYS A 179 -29.09 -8.26 -11.71
C LYS A 179 -28.56 -7.67 -13.02
N ILE A 180 -27.36 -8.06 -13.43
CA ILE A 180 -26.72 -7.60 -14.67
C ILE A 180 -26.31 -8.81 -15.51
N GLU A 181 -26.67 -8.82 -16.79
CA GLU A 181 -26.17 -9.78 -17.78
C GLU A 181 -25.21 -9.06 -18.72
N TYR A 182 -24.01 -9.62 -18.91
CA TYR A 182 -22.96 -8.96 -19.69
C TYR A 182 -22.03 -9.97 -20.38
N SER A 183 -21.27 -9.48 -21.37
CA SER A 183 -20.10 -10.18 -21.89
C SER A 183 -18.99 -9.21 -22.28
N PHE A 184 -17.76 -9.70 -22.43
CA PHE A 184 -16.63 -8.98 -22.99
C PHE A 184 -15.57 -9.95 -23.54
N ILE A 185 -14.71 -9.45 -24.42
CA ILE A 185 -13.52 -10.19 -24.87
C ILE A 185 -12.35 -9.82 -23.97
N THR A 186 -11.65 -10.83 -23.46
CA THR A 186 -10.44 -10.61 -22.67
C THR A 186 -9.30 -10.19 -23.60
N PRO A 187 -8.61 -9.06 -23.35
CA PRO A 187 -7.44 -8.69 -24.13
C PRO A 187 -6.28 -9.65 -23.86
N ASP A 188 -5.35 -9.77 -24.80
CA ASP A 188 -4.08 -10.45 -24.51
C ASP A 188 -3.33 -9.71 -23.41
N TYR A 189 -3.30 -8.36 -23.45
CA TYR A 189 -2.72 -7.50 -22.40
C TYR A 189 -3.75 -6.48 -21.90
N GLY A 190 -4.18 -6.63 -20.64
CA GLY A 190 -5.22 -5.81 -20.02
C GLY A 190 -4.67 -4.77 -19.04
N SER A 191 -3.74 -3.92 -19.48
CA SER A 191 -3.22 -2.79 -18.67
C SER A 191 -2.64 -3.23 -17.32
N ASP A 192 -1.89 -4.33 -17.32
CA ASP A 192 -1.33 -5.00 -16.12
C ASP A 192 -2.36 -5.59 -15.13
N ARG A 193 -3.67 -5.58 -15.43
CA ARG A 193 -4.72 -6.07 -14.50
C ARG A 193 -5.19 -7.49 -14.79
N ASN A 194 -5.28 -7.81 -16.07
CA ASN A 194 -5.74 -9.09 -16.60
C ASN A 194 -5.02 -9.39 -17.93
N GLY A 195 -5.17 -10.60 -18.45
CA GLY A 195 -4.63 -10.93 -19.76
C GLY A 195 -4.65 -12.41 -20.11
N VAL A 196 -4.11 -12.69 -21.30
CA VAL A 196 -3.99 -14.04 -21.85
C VAL A 196 -2.55 -14.31 -22.23
N GLN A 197 -1.94 -15.32 -21.60
CA GLN A 197 -0.59 -15.79 -21.91
C GLN A 197 -0.65 -17.05 -22.76
N GLN A 198 -0.03 -17.02 -23.94
CA GLN A 198 0.17 -18.23 -24.76
C GLN A 198 1.28 -19.09 -24.14
N THR A 199 1.04 -20.39 -24.01
CA THR A 199 2.04 -21.36 -23.52
C THR A 199 2.04 -22.60 -24.41
N LYS A 200 3.02 -23.48 -24.21
CA LYS A 200 3.19 -24.72 -24.98
C LYS A 200 1.94 -25.60 -25.00
N ASN A 201 1.19 -25.66 -23.89
CA ASN A 201 0.08 -26.60 -23.70
C ASN A 201 -1.31 -25.93 -23.67
N GLY A 202 -1.41 -24.65 -24.06
CA GLY A 202 -2.66 -23.89 -24.03
C GLY A 202 -2.51 -22.44 -23.60
N LYS A 203 -3.63 -21.74 -23.50
CA LYS A 203 -3.70 -20.36 -22.99
C LYS A 203 -3.80 -20.38 -21.47
N ILE A 204 -3.14 -19.44 -20.80
CA ILE A 204 -3.44 -19.08 -19.42
C ILE A 204 -4.24 -17.78 -19.44
N PHE A 205 -5.42 -17.82 -18.83
CA PHE A 205 -6.26 -16.65 -18.63
C PHE A 205 -6.07 -16.15 -17.20
N ASN A 206 -5.54 -14.94 -17.03
CA ASN A 206 -5.59 -14.19 -15.78
C ASN A 206 -6.79 -13.24 -15.87
N VAL A 207 -7.89 -13.59 -15.23
CA VAL A 207 -9.18 -12.88 -15.37
C VAL A 207 -9.47 -12.09 -14.11
N ALA A 208 -9.58 -10.78 -14.28
CA ALA A 208 -9.96 -9.85 -13.24
C ALA A 208 -10.76 -8.69 -13.82
N GLN A 209 -11.37 -7.88 -12.94
CA GLN A 209 -12.23 -6.76 -13.35
C GLN A 209 -13.32 -7.23 -14.34
N TRP A 210 -13.87 -8.41 -14.10
CA TRP A 210 -14.67 -9.18 -15.08
C TRP A 210 -16.18 -9.11 -14.82
N PHE A 211 -16.61 -8.30 -13.86
CA PHE A 211 -18.00 -7.96 -13.59
C PHE A 211 -18.11 -6.45 -13.31
N PRO A 212 -19.26 -5.82 -13.56
CA PRO A 212 -19.54 -4.47 -13.04
C PRO A 212 -19.33 -4.40 -11.52
N ARG A 213 -18.51 -3.48 -11.02
CA ARG A 213 -18.14 -3.41 -9.59
C ARG A 213 -18.81 -2.25 -8.88
N MET A 214 -19.33 -2.43 -7.67
CA MET A 214 -20.08 -1.40 -6.95
C MET A 214 -19.14 -0.25 -6.55
N CYS A 215 -19.49 0.99 -6.90
CA CYS A 215 -18.76 2.16 -6.40
C CYS A 215 -18.99 2.31 -4.89
N VAL A 216 -17.95 2.74 -4.16
CA VAL A 216 -18.08 3.09 -2.74
C VAL A 216 -18.91 4.36 -2.58
N PHE A 217 -19.86 4.33 -1.65
CA PHE A 217 -20.52 5.52 -1.11
C PHE A 217 -20.05 5.73 0.32
N ASP A 218 -19.35 6.83 0.61
CA ASP A 218 -18.73 7.08 1.91
C ASP A 218 -19.08 8.46 2.51
N ASP A 219 -18.61 8.70 3.73
CA ASP A 219 -18.76 9.96 4.48
C ASP A 219 -17.79 11.08 4.02
N VAL A 220 -16.90 10.81 3.07
CA VAL A 220 -15.81 11.71 2.66
C VAL A 220 -16.11 12.41 1.34
N GLN A 221 -16.47 11.64 0.31
CA GLN A 221 -16.76 12.07 -1.06
C GLN A 221 -18.22 11.77 -1.46
N GLY A 222 -18.95 10.97 -0.67
CA GLY A 222 -20.20 10.40 -1.15
C GLY A 222 -19.89 9.35 -2.21
N TRP A 223 -20.43 9.48 -3.42
CA TRP A 223 -20.23 8.51 -4.49
C TRP A 223 -18.83 8.64 -5.10
N ASN A 224 -18.03 7.57 -5.01
CA ASN A 224 -16.71 7.49 -5.61
C ASN A 224 -16.80 7.10 -7.09
N THR A 225 -16.98 8.10 -7.96
CA THR A 225 -17.20 7.92 -9.41
C THR A 225 -16.05 8.42 -10.27
N VAL A 226 -14.81 8.39 -9.76
CA VAL A 226 -13.63 8.75 -10.56
C VAL A 226 -13.53 7.78 -11.74
N PRO A 227 -13.51 8.26 -13.01
CA PRO A 227 -13.35 7.38 -14.16
C PRO A 227 -12.08 6.53 -14.07
N TYR A 228 -12.17 5.29 -14.49
CA TYR A 228 -11.00 4.44 -14.69
C TYR A 228 -10.32 4.80 -16.01
N THR A 229 -9.12 5.35 -15.92
CA THR A 229 -8.31 5.77 -17.08
C THR A 229 -7.02 4.95 -17.23
N GLY A 230 -6.89 3.87 -16.47
CA GLY A 230 -5.70 3.00 -16.43
C GLY A 230 -4.89 3.12 -15.12
N PRO A 231 -4.30 4.29 -14.79
CA PRO A 231 -3.52 4.44 -13.56
C PRO A 231 -4.35 4.28 -12.29
N GLY A 232 -3.73 3.73 -11.24
CA GLY A 232 -4.38 3.37 -9.98
C GLY A 232 -5.17 2.07 -10.11
N GLU A 233 -5.56 1.46 -9.00
CA GLU A 233 -6.28 0.19 -9.04
C GLU A 233 -7.75 0.38 -8.74
N PHE A 234 -8.23 0.05 -7.55
CA PHE A 234 -9.67 0.04 -7.27
C PHE A 234 -10.00 0.54 -5.87
N TYR A 235 -11.26 0.91 -5.66
CA TYR A 235 -11.81 1.31 -4.37
C TYR A 235 -13.26 0.84 -4.33
N LEU A 236 -13.50 -0.22 -3.56
CA LEU A 236 -14.70 -1.05 -3.63
C LEU A 236 -15.22 -1.38 -2.23
N GLU A 237 -16.54 -1.51 -2.12
CA GLU A 237 -17.22 -1.91 -0.88
C GLU A 237 -16.84 -3.35 -0.50
N TYR A 238 -16.89 -3.65 0.80
CA TYR A 238 -16.73 -5.01 1.29
C TYR A 238 -18.02 -5.84 1.12
N GLY A 239 -17.86 -7.13 0.89
CA GLY A 239 -18.96 -8.09 0.91
C GLY A 239 -18.54 -9.54 0.65
N ASP A 240 -19.53 -10.41 0.55
CA ASP A 240 -19.34 -11.84 0.31
C ASP A 240 -19.54 -12.17 -1.18
N PHE A 241 -18.73 -13.08 -1.71
CA PHE A 241 -18.76 -13.47 -3.11
C PHE A 241 -18.99 -14.99 -3.22
N ASP A 242 -20.07 -15.35 -3.91
CA ASP A 242 -20.37 -16.70 -4.35
C ASP A 242 -20.09 -16.80 -5.86
N LEU A 243 -19.04 -17.52 -6.24
CA LEU A 243 -18.56 -17.61 -7.62
C LEU A 243 -18.94 -18.96 -8.24
N ALA A 244 -19.45 -18.95 -9.46
CA ALA A 244 -19.63 -20.13 -10.31
C ALA A 244 -18.96 -19.89 -11.67
N ILE A 245 -17.81 -20.52 -11.90
CA ILE A 245 -16.98 -20.32 -13.10
C ILE A 245 -17.04 -21.57 -13.96
N THR A 246 -17.72 -21.49 -15.10
CA THR A 246 -17.77 -22.54 -16.11
C THR A 246 -16.63 -22.36 -17.11
N ALA A 247 -15.80 -23.40 -17.26
CA ALA A 247 -14.65 -23.42 -18.18
C ALA A 247 -14.58 -24.76 -18.93
N PRO A 248 -13.81 -24.85 -20.03
CA PRO A 248 -13.52 -26.12 -20.70
C PRO A 248 -13.05 -27.19 -19.72
N ALA A 249 -13.50 -28.44 -19.87
CA ALA A 249 -13.27 -29.51 -18.90
C ALA A 249 -11.79 -29.93 -18.77
N ASN A 250 -10.94 -29.50 -19.70
CA ASN A 250 -9.50 -29.66 -19.62
C ASN A 250 -8.78 -28.56 -18.82
N HIS A 251 -9.49 -27.50 -18.41
CA HIS A 251 -8.92 -26.44 -17.59
C HIS A 251 -8.97 -26.79 -16.11
N ILE A 252 -7.94 -26.38 -15.38
CA ILE A 252 -8.03 -26.16 -13.93
C ILE A 252 -8.31 -24.67 -13.70
N VAL A 253 -9.19 -24.38 -12.73
CA VAL A 253 -9.51 -23.02 -12.30
C VAL A 253 -9.03 -22.82 -10.87
N LEU A 254 -8.31 -21.73 -10.64
CA LEU A 254 -8.05 -21.16 -9.30
C LEU A 254 -8.78 -19.83 -9.22
N ALA A 255 -9.31 -19.47 -8.07
CA ALA A 255 -10.03 -18.22 -7.89
C ALA A 255 -9.84 -17.65 -6.49
N SER A 256 -10.31 -16.41 -6.29
CA SER A 256 -10.57 -15.86 -4.96
C SER A 256 -11.48 -16.80 -4.16
N GLY A 257 -10.98 -17.32 -3.03
CA GLY A 257 -11.77 -18.08 -2.06
C GLY A 257 -11.60 -19.59 -2.08
N GLU A 258 -12.40 -20.25 -1.25
CA GLU A 258 -12.38 -21.70 -1.07
C GLU A 258 -13.23 -22.41 -2.13
N LEU A 259 -12.67 -23.44 -2.76
CA LEU A 259 -13.38 -24.33 -3.67
C LEU A 259 -14.42 -25.18 -2.92
N GLN A 260 -15.67 -25.12 -3.35
CA GLN A 260 -16.82 -25.73 -2.67
C GLN A 260 -17.23 -27.09 -3.26
N ASN A 261 -16.83 -27.42 -4.49
CA ASN A 261 -17.21 -28.67 -5.17
C ASN A 261 -16.02 -29.49 -5.71
N PRO A 262 -14.96 -29.76 -4.91
CA PRO A 262 -13.76 -30.43 -5.40
C PRO A 262 -14.02 -31.83 -5.99
N GLN A 263 -15.06 -32.54 -5.52
CA GLN A 263 -15.42 -33.87 -6.01
C GLN A 263 -15.93 -33.86 -7.47
N GLU A 264 -16.43 -32.72 -7.95
CA GLU A 264 -16.97 -32.58 -9.30
C GLU A 264 -15.89 -32.17 -10.32
N VAL A 265 -14.82 -31.51 -9.86
CA VAL A 265 -13.86 -30.82 -10.73
C VAL A 265 -12.44 -31.41 -10.67
N TYR A 266 -12.06 -32.07 -9.58
CA TYR A 266 -10.77 -32.75 -9.45
C TYR A 266 -10.90 -34.28 -9.57
N THR A 267 -9.86 -34.91 -10.13
CA THR A 267 -9.76 -36.38 -10.16
C THR A 267 -9.53 -36.93 -8.75
N PRO A 268 -9.82 -38.23 -8.49
CA PRO A 268 -9.57 -38.84 -7.18
C PRO A 268 -8.11 -38.73 -6.71
N GLU A 269 -7.14 -38.82 -7.63
CA GLU A 269 -5.71 -38.68 -7.30
C GLU A 269 -5.36 -37.24 -6.92
N GLN A 270 -5.90 -36.24 -7.62
CA GLN A 270 -5.73 -34.83 -7.26
C GLN A 270 -6.35 -34.53 -5.89
N GLN A 271 -7.53 -35.07 -5.57
CA GLN A 271 -8.16 -34.90 -4.25
C GLN A 271 -7.33 -35.53 -3.13
N LYS A 272 -6.73 -36.71 -3.36
CA LYS A 272 -5.81 -37.34 -2.41
C LYS A 272 -4.57 -36.48 -2.15
N ARG A 273 -3.94 -35.97 -3.21
CA ARG A 273 -2.76 -35.06 -3.10
C ARG A 273 -3.13 -33.75 -2.41
N TRP A 274 -4.34 -33.24 -2.65
CA TRP A 274 -4.84 -32.04 -1.97
C TRP A 274 -5.00 -32.26 -0.45
N ALA A 275 -5.57 -33.39 -0.05
CA ALA A 275 -5.68 -33.75 1.36
C ALA A 275 -4.30 -33.87 2.05
N GLN A 276 -3.29 -34.37 1.33
CA GLN A 276 -1.90 -34.40 1.79
C GLN A 276 -1.32 -32.98 1.90
N ALA A 277 -1.49 -32.14 0.88
CA ALA A 277 -1.02 -30.76 0.86
C ALA A 277 -1.58 -29.92 2.03
N ALA A 278 -2.87 -30.09 2.33
CA ALA A 278 -3.57 -29.41 3.42
C ALA A 278 -3.01 -29.75 4.82
N GLN A 279 -2.18 -30.79 4.94
CA GLN A 279 -1.52 -31.19 6.18
C GLN A 279 0.02 -31.02 6.13
N SER A 280 0.58 -30.68 4.96
CA SER A 280 2.02 -30.66 4.73
C SER A 280 2.59 -29.25 4.84
N ASP A 281 3.69 -29.10 5.58
CA ASP A 281 4.49 -27.87 5.58
C ASP A 281 5.37 -27.72 4.33
N LYS A 282 5.59 -28.83 3.59
CA LYS A 282 6.29 -28.85 2.30
C LYS A 282 5.30 -28.83 1.15
N THR A 283 5.71 -28.25 0.03
CA THR A 283 4.97 -28.27 -1.23
C THR A 283 4.67 -29.70 -1.69
N VAL A 284 3.43 -29.94 -2.09
CA VAL A 284 2.94 -31.18 -2.70
C VAL A 284 2.40 -30.85 -4.09
N LEU A 285 2.91 -31.54 -5.12
CA LEU A 285 2.36 -31.44 -6.47
C LEU A 285 0.96 -32.07 -6.49
N ILE A 286 -0.03 -31.31 -6.91
CA ILE A 286 -1.41 -31.75 -7.14
C ILE A 286 -1.55 -32.30 -8.57
N ARG A 287 -0.99 -31.59 -9.55
CA ARG A 287 -0.89 -32.01 -10.96
C ARG A 287 0.52 -31.76 -11.45
N THR A 288 1.19 -32.80 -11.95
CA THR A 288 2.59 -32.72 -12.41
C THR A 288 2.71 -32.22 -13.86
N ALA A 289 3.94 -31.91 -14.29
CA ALA A 289 4.25 -31.51 -15.67
C ALA A 289 3.85 -32.59 -16.70
N GLU A 290 4.09 -33.87 -16.38
CA GLU A 290 3.75 -35.02 -17.23
C GLU A 290 2.23 -35.21 -17.35
N GLU A 291 1.49 -34.83 -16.31
CA GLU A 291 0.02 -34.96 -16.27
C GLU A 291 -0.68 -33.84 -17.07
N VAL A 292 0.01 -32.74 -17.42
CA VAL A 292 -0.60 -31.59 -18.11
C VAL A 292 -1.27 -31.96 -19.43
N THR A 293 -0.67 -32.87 -20.20
CA THR A 293 -1.22 -33.32 -21.49
C THR A 293 -2.01 -34.63 -21.40
N ASN A 294 -2.01 -35.29 -20.24
CA ASN A 294 -2.69 -36.56 -20.04
C ASN A 294 -4.20 -36.36 -19.90
N ALA A 295 -5.00 -37.04 -20.74
CA ALA A 295 -6.46 -36.96 -20.68
C ALA A 295 -7.06 -37.51 -19.38
N ALA A 296 -6.34 -38.35 -18.64
CA ALA A 296 -6.76 -38.87 -17.34
C ALA A 296 -6.56 -37.87 -16.18
N SER A 297 -5.88 -36.74 -16.39
CA SER A 297 -5.69 -35.70 -15.38
C SER A 297 -6.88 -34.73 -15.25
N ARG A 298 -8.04 -35.10 -15.81
CA ARG A 298 -9.29 -34.33 -15.84
C ARG A 298 -10.50 -35.26 -15.73
N PRO A 299 -11.64 -34.81 -15.17
CA PRO A 299 -12.88 -35.58 -15.15
C PRO A 299 -13.34 -36.05 -16.55
N ALA A 300 -13.69 -37.33 -16.67
CA ALA A 300 -14.02 -37.94 -17.96
C ALA A 300 -15.43 -37.60 -18.47
N GLY A 301 -15.62 -37.57 -19.79
CA GLY A 301 -16.94 -37.46 -20.43
C GLY A 301 -17.61 -36.08 -20.35
N LYS A 302 -16.89 -35.04 -19.91
CA LYS A 302 -17.38 -33.66 -19.82
C LYS A 302 -16.69 -32.77 -20.86
N GLN A 303 -17.43 -31.84 -21.45
CA GLN A 303 -16.88 -30.79 -22.30
C GLN A 303 -16.55 -29.52 -21.51
N GLU A 304 -17.33 -29.23 -20.46
CA GLU A 304 -17.13 -28.10 -19.55
C GLU A 304 -17.32 -28.56 -18.09
N LEU A 305 -16.71 -27.83 -17.16
CA LEU A 305 -16.85 -27.99 -15.72
C LEU A 305 -17.20 -26.64 -15.09
N THR A 306 -18.01 -26.66 -14.03
CA THR A 306 -18.32 -25.46 -13.25
C THR A 306 -17.65 -25.55 -11.89
N TRP A 307 -16.73 -24.63 -11.64
CA TRP A 307 -15.99 -24.50 -10.39
C TRP A 307 -16.70 -23.51 -9.49
N ARG A 308 -16.98 -23.90 -8.24
CA ARG A 308 -17.74 -23.07 -7.28
C ARG A 308 -16.81 -22.60 -6.17
N PHE A 309 -16.68 -21.30 -5.99
CA PHE A 309 -15.83 -20.72 -4.95
C PHE A 309 -16.63 -19.81 -4.03
N LYS A 310 -16.17 -19.67 -2.80
CA LYS A 310 -16.71 -18.71 -1.84
C LYS A 310 -15.59 -17.95 -1.16
N ILE A 311 -15.68 -16.62 -1.15
CA ILE A 311 -14.83 -15.75 -0.35
C ILE A 311 -15.72 -14.77 0.42
N LYS A 312 -15.39 -14.56 1.70
CA LYS A 312 -16.17 -13.72 2.60
C LYS A 312 -15.42 -12.43 2.91
N ASN A 313 -16.17 -11.36 3.12
CA ASN A 313 -15.65 -10.05 3.52
C ASN A 313 -14.46 -9.59 2.67
N ALA A 314 -14.57 -9.77 1.36
CA ALA A 314 -13.61 -9.33 0.36
C ALA A 314 -14.15 -8.09 -0.35
N ARG A 315 -13.33 -7.50 -1.22
CA ARG A 315 -13.67 -6.27 -1.96
C ARG A 315 -13.66 -6.46 -3.47
N ASP A 316 -13.18 -7.59 -3.96
CA ASP A 316 -13.18 -7.99 -5.37
C ASP A 316 -13.00 -9.51 -5.47
N ALA A 317 -13.11 -10.05 -6.69
CA ALA A 317 -12.84 -11.45 -6.99
C ALA A 317 -12.18 -11.62 -8.37
N ALA A 318 -11.17 -12.47 -8.46
CA ALA A 318 -10.48 -12.81 -9.70
C ALA A 318 -10.32 -14.33 -9.86
N PHE A 319 -10.00 -14.78 -11.07
CA PHE A 319 -9.72 -16.19 -11.33
C PHE A 319 -8.67 -16.41 -12.42
N GLY A 320 -7.91 -17.50 -12.27
CA GLY A 320 -7.02 -18.05 -13.28
C GLY A 320 -7.64 -19.30 -13.91
N SER A 321 -7.55 -19.47 -15.23
CA SER A 321 -8.03 -20.67 -15.92
C SER A 321 -7.07 -21.12 -17.01
N SER A 322 -6.69 -22.40 -17.02
CA SER A 322 -5.83 -22.94 -18.07
C SER A 322 -5.83 -24.47 -18.14
N ALA A 323 -5.64 -25.01 -19.34
CA ALA A 323 -5.25 -26.39 -19.56
C ALA A 323 -3.77 -26.69 -19.18
N SER A 324 -2.92 -25.67 -19.18
CA SER A 324 -1.46 -25.79 -19.06
C SER A 324 -0.94 -25.92 -17.63
N PHE A 325 -1.80 -25.79 -16.62
CA PHE A 325 -1.36 -25.69 -15.23
C PHE A 325 -0.76 -26.99 -14.70
N ILE A 326 0.51 -26.91 -14.32
CA ILE A 326 1.06 -27.60 -13.14
C ILE A 326 0.43 -26.95 -11.91
N VAL A 327 0.08 -27.73 -10.90
CA VAL A 327 -0.50 -27.22 -9.66
C VAL A 327 0.22 -27.83 -8.48
N ASP A 328 0.65 -27.01 -7.54
CA ASP A 328 1.19 -27.43 -6.26
C ASP A 328 0.55 -26.67 -5.09
N ALA A 329 0.64 -27.23 -3.89
CA ALA A 329 0.05 -26.64 -2.71
C ALA A 329 0.77 -27.03 -1.41
N ALA A 330 0.60 -26.20 -0.37
CA ALA A 330 1.07 -26.48 1.00
C ALA A 330 0.17 -25.78 2.03
N LYS A 331 0.05 -26.35 3.22
CA LYS A 331 -0.64 -25.72 4.36
C LYS A 331 0.04 -24.40 4.73
N ILE A 332 -0.71 -23.38 5.13
CA ILE A 332 -0.21 -22.16 5.79
C ILE A 332 -0.50 -22.27 7.29
N ASN A 333 0.49 -21.97 8.15
CA ASN A 333 0.33 -22.00 9.60
C ASN A 333 -0.04 -20.62 10.15
N LEU A 334 -1.34 -20.35 10.25
CA LEU A 334 -1.85 -19.11 10.83
C LEU A 334 -1.76 -19.14 12.37
N PRO A 335 -1.53 -17.98 13.04
CA PRO A 335 -1.42 -17.89 14.51
C PRO A 335 -2.59 -18.51 15.28
N SER A 336 -3.83 -18.36 14.79
CA SER A 336 -5.03 -18.92 15.40
C SER A 336 -5.24 -20.42 15.15
N GLY A 337 -4.43 -21.04 14.28
CA GLY A 337 -4.62 -22.42 13.84
C GLY A 337 -5.77 -22.60 12.83
N LYS A 338 -6.38 -21.51 12.32
CA LYS A 338 -7.33 -21.59 11.21
C LYS A 338 -6.70 -22.29 10.01
N LYS A 339 -7.49 -23.12 9.33
CA LYS A 339 -7.06 -23.82 8.12
C LYS A 339 -6.85 -22.81 7.00
N CYS A 340 -5.67 -22.84 6.39
CA CYS A 340 -5.33 -22.06 5.23
C CYS A 340 -4.36 -22.85 4.35
N ILE A 341 -4.47 -22.70 3.03
CA ILE A 341 -3.62 -23.40 2.06
C ILE A 341 -3.06 -22.41 1.03
N SER A 342 -1.76 -22.50 0.76
CA SER A 342 -1.11 -21.85 -0.37
C SER A 342 -1.22 -22.76 -1.58
N VAL A 343 -1.54 -22.19 -2.75
CA VAL A 343 -1.67 -22.92 -4.01
C VAL A 343 -0.97 -22.13 -5.10
N SER A 344 -0.18 -22.79 -5.95
CA SER A 344 0.41 -22.16 -7.13
C SER A 344 0.01 -22.91 -8.40
N ALA A 345 -0.25 -22.17 -9.47
CA ALA A 345 -0.56 -22.71 -10.79
C ALA A 345 0.32 -22.05 -11.87
N TYR A 346 1.07 -22.87 -12.61
CA TYR A 346 2.06 -22.37 -13.56
C TYR A 346 2.28 -23.33 -14.74
N PRO A 347 2.76 -22.86 -15.90
CA PRO A 347 3.00 -23.71 -17.06
C PRO A 347 4.35 -24.44 -16.96
N VAL A 348 4.57 -25.44 -17.83
CA VAL A 348 5.83 -26.21 -17.89
C VAL A 348 7.06 -25.34 -18.17
N GLU A 349 6.89 -24.20 -18.84
CA GLU A 349 7.95 -23.20 -19.08
C GLU A 349 8.43 -22.50 -17.80
N SER A 350 7.67 -22.61 -16.73
CA SER A 350 7.94 -22.04 -15.42
C SER A 350 8.33 -23.10 -14.39
N ASP A 351 8.46 -24.37 -14.77
CA ASP A 351 8.69 -25.45 -13.84
C ASP A 351 10.11 -25.45 -13.21
N GLY A 352 10.22 -26.06 -12.03
CA GLY A 352 11.46 -26.23 -11.28
C GLY A 352 11.78 -25.13 -10.26
N ASN A 353 12.69 -25.45 -9.32
CA ASN A 353 13.01 -24.59 -8.16
C ASN A 353 13.77 -23.30 -8.51
N ALA A 354 14.43 -23.25 -9.67
CA ALA A 354 15.00 -22.01 -10.19
C ALA A 354 13.90 -21.05 -10.70
N ALA A 355 12.66 -21.54 -10.82
CA ALA A 355 11.49 -20.86 -11.31
C ALA A 355 10.32 -21.00 -10.32
N TRP A 356 9.13 -21.40 -10.78
CA TRP A 356 7.91 -21.40 -9.97
C TRP A 356 7.79 -22.55 -8.97
N GLY A 357 8.68 -23.54 -8.97
CA GLY A 357 8.64 -24.65 -8.01
C GLY A 357 8.77 -24.25 -6.53
N ARG A 358 9.17 -22.99 -6.26
CA ARG A 358 9.18 -22.39 -4.91
C ARG A 358 8.07 -21.38 -4.66
N SER A 359 7.18 -21.12 -5.62
CA SER A 359 6.11 -20.11 -5.51
C SER A 359 5.23 -20.35 -4.29
N THR A 360 4.82 -21.60 -4.06
CA THR A 360 4.02 -21.98 -2.88
C THR A 360 4.77 -21.84 -1.55
N GLU A 361 6.10 -22.05 -1.52
CA GLU A 361 6.92 -21.75 -0.35
C GLU A 361 6.95 -20.25 -0.07
N TYR A 362 7.18 -19.44 -1.11
CA TYR A 362 7.27 -17.98 -1.00
C TYR A 362 5.95 -17.38 -0.50
N THR A 363 4.84 -17.74 -1.12
CA THR A 363 3.50 -17.30 -0.71
C THR A 363 3.21 -17.71 0.74
N LYS A 364 3.46 -18.97 1.10
CA LYS A 364 3.31 -19.45 2.50
C LYS A 364 4.13 -18.61 3.47
N LYS A 365 5.41 -18.36 3.18
CA LYS A 365 6.31 -17.64 4.09
C LYS A 365 5.96 -16.16 4.25
N SER A 366 5.59 -15.49 3.16
CA SER A 366 5.11 -14.10 3.21
C SER A 366 3.86 -13.99 4.11
N ILE A 367 2.87 -14.87 3.90
CA ILE A 367 1.63 -14.86 4.66
C ILE A 367 1.87 -15.20 6.15
N GLU A 368 2.68 -16.21 6.45
CA GLU A 368 3.00 -16.59 7.83
C GLU A 368 3.69 -15.44 8.59
N PHE A 369 4.66 -14.78 7.96
CA PHE A 369 5.38 -13.66 8.56
C PHE A 369 4.44 -12.48 8.87
N ASN A 370 3.72 -12.00 7.86
CA ASN A 370 2.84 -10.84 8.02
C ASN A 370 1.64 -11.14 8.93
N SER A 371 1.15 -12.39 8.97
CA SER A 371 0.10 -12.81 9.89
C SER A 371 0.53 -12.77 11.36
N GLN A 372 1.79 -13.07 11.64
CA GLN A 372 2.36 -12.94 12.98
C GLN A 372 2.66 -11.49 13.34
N LYS A 373 3.14 -10.71 12.37
CA LYS A 373 3.67 -9.37 12.61
C LYS A 373 2.59 -8.29 12.67
N TRP A 374 1.58 -8.35 11.81
CA TRP A 374 0.67 -7.23 11.57
C TRP A 374 -0.79 -7.54 11.87
N PHE A 375 -1.36 -8.53 11.20
CA PHE A 375 -2.76 -8.94 11.32
C PHE A 375 -2.94 -10.30 10.67
N GLU A 376 -3.73 -11.21 11.24
CA GLU A 376 -3.86 -12.55 10.68
C GLU A 376 -4.54 -12.54 9.29
N TYR A 377 -3.96 -13.27 8.32
CA TYR A 377 -4.54 -13.46 6.99
C TYR A 377 -5.98 -14.01 7.06
N PRO A 378 -6.96 -13.37 6.40
CA PRO A 378 -8.37 -13.63 6.67
C PRO A 378 -8.98 -14.72 5.79
N TYR A 379 -8.30 -15.15 4.72
CA TYR A 379 -8.88 -16.03 3.70
C TYR A 379 -8.43 -17.49 3.87
N PRO A 380 -9.25 -18.46 3.45
CA PRO A 380 -8.94 -19.90 3.58
C PRO A 380 -7.92 -20.40 2.55
N VAL A 381 -7.68 -19.65 1.47
CA VAL A 381 -6.81 -20.04 0.35
C VAL A 381 -6.03 -18.83 -0.13
N ALA A 382 -4.75 -19.03 -0.46
CA ALA A 382 -3.88 -18.07 -1.11
C ALA A 382 -3.37 -18.64 -2.44
N SER A 383 -3.88 -18.13 -3.56
CA SER A 383 -3.61 -18.66 -4.90
C SER A 383 -2.63 -17.78 -5.69
N THR A 384 -1.57 -18.36 -6.24
CA THR A 384 -0.61 -17.66 -7.11
C THR A 384 -0.74 -18.21 -8.53
N VAL A 385 -1.06 -17.36 -9.52
CA VAL A 385 -1.23 -17.82 -10.90
C VAL A 385 -0.21 -17.15 -11.82
N ALA A 386 0.59 -17.97 -12.50
CA ALA A 386 1.56 -17.50 -13.47
C ALA A 386 0.89 -17.05 -14.76
N GLY A 387 1.26 -15.89 -15.30
CA GLY A 387 0.84 -15.49 -16.65
C GLY A 387 1.55 -14.24 -17.14
N ASN A 388 0.88 -13.42 -17.95
CA ASN A 388 1.50 -12.26 -18.58
C ASN A 388 1.42 -10.98 -17.72
N VAL A 389 0.55 -10.97 -16.71
CA VAL A 389 0.50 -9.93 -15.69
C VAL A 389 1.81 -9.95 -14.89
N GLY A 390 2.41 -8.78 -14.67
CA GLY A 390 3.71 -8.67 -13.99
C GLY A 390 3.63 -9.04 -12.51
N GLY A 391 2.67 -8.43 -11.84
CA GLY A 391 2.30 -8.52 -10.43
C GLY A 391 0.96 -7.80 -10.30
N MET A 392 -0.02 -8.44 -9.67
CA MET A 392 -1.35 -7.86 -9.44
C MET A 392 -2.07 -8.64 -8.34
N GLU A 393 -2.59 -7.89 -7.38
CA GLU A 393 -3.25 -8.34 -6.17
C GLU A 393 -4.78 -8.40 -6.32
N TYR A 394 -5.37 -9.51 -5.90
CA TYR A 394 -6.80 -9.61 -5.65
C TYR A 394 -7.04 -10.39 -4.35
N PRO A 395 -8.21 -10.27 -3.70
CA PRO A 395 -8.52 -11.02 -2.49
C PRO A 395 -8.31 -12.53 -2.68
N GLY A 396 -7.34 -13.11 -1.96
CA GLY A 396 -7.07 -14.54 -1.98
C GLY A 396 -6.36 -15.08 -3.24
N ILE A 397 -6.07 -14.24 -4.23
CA ILE A 397 -5.42 -14.66 -5.48
C ILE A 397 -4.57 -13.54 -6.08
N VAL A 398 -3.37 -13.88 -6.54
CA VAL A 398 -2.46 -12.93 -7.19
C VAL A 398 -2.00 -13.45 -8.54
N PHE A 399 -1.72 -12.53 -9.46
CA PHE A 399 -1.19 -12.82 -10.79
C PHE A 399 0.24 -12.33 -10.92
N CYS A 400 1.18 -13.24 -11.16
CA CYS A 400 2.59 -12.90 -11.29
C CYS A 400 3.14 -13.35 -12.65
N SER A 401 4.22 -12.72 -13.10
CA SER A 401 4.80 -13.08 -14.40
C SER A 401 5.25 -14.54 -14.42
N TYR A 402 4.84 -15.28 -15.46
CA TYR A 402 5.30 -16.64 -15.70
C TYR A 402 6.82 -16.71 -15.91
N ARG A 403 7.48 -15.57 -16.14
CA ARG A 403 8.93 -15.43 -16.31
C ARG A 403 9.68 -15.11 -15.02
N SER A 404 9.01 -14.84 -13.91
CA SER A 404 9.68 -14.55 -12.63
C SER A 404 10.46 -15.77 -12.12
N ARG A 405 11.66 -15.54 -11.58
CA ARG A 405 12.63 -16.57 -11.14
C ARG A 405 13.34 -16.13 -9.85
N GLY A 406 13.76 -17.08 -9.02
CA GLY A 406 14.60 -16.83 -7.83
C GLY A 406 14.12 -15.67 -6.95
N ALA A 407 15.03 -14.75 -6.61
CA ALA A 407 14.74 -13.54 -5.83
C ALA A 407 13.64 -12.65 -6.45
N GLY A 408 13.55 -12.60 -7.78
CA GLY A 408 12.49 -11.84 -8.46
C GLY A 408 11.11 -12.48 -8.32
N LEU A 409 11.03 -13.82 -8.22
CA LEU A 409 9.78 -14.50 -7.89
C LEU A 409 9.41 -14.33 -6.41
N TRP A 410 10.40 -14.38 -5.50
CA TRP A 410 10.16 -14.03 -4.09
C TRP A 410 9.59 -12.62 -3.97
N GLY A 411 10.28 -11.63 -4.55
CA GLY A 411 9.90 -10.23 -4.46
C GLY A 411 8.49 -9.97 -4.94
N VAL A 412 8.10 -10.52 -6.10
CA VAL A 412 6.72 -10.33 -6.60
C VAL A 412 5.68 -11.10 -5.76
N ASN A 413 5.93 -12.36 -5.37
CA ASN A 413 4.95 -13.07 -4.52
C ASN A 413 4.77 -12.40 -3.16
N ASP A 414 5.86 -11.94 -2.54
CA ASP A 414 5.81 -11.24 -1.26
C ASP A 414 5.12 -9.87 -1.39
N HIS A 415 5.39 -9.12 -2.46
CA HIS A 415 4.68 -7.88 -2.77
C HIS A 415 3.18 -8.15 -2.96
N GLU A 416 2.79 -9.00 -3.92
CA GLU A 416 1.38 -9.18 -4.24
C GLU A 416 0.55 -9.77 -3.08
N PHE A 417 1.13 -10.65 -2.25
CA PHE A 417 0.41 -11.15 -1.07
C PHE A 417 0.48 -10.21 0.13
N GLY A 418 1.51 -9.38 0.23
CA GLY A 418 1.56 -8.28 1.18
C GLY A 418 0.37 -7.33 1.01
N HIS A 419 -0.18 -7.24 -0.22
CA HIS A 419 -1.39 -6.47 -0.45
C HIS A 419 -2.65 -7.00 0.26
N THR A 420 -2.58 -8.20 0.86
CA THR A 420 -3.65 -8.65 1.78
C THR A 420 -3.84 -7.66 2.93
N TRP A 421 -2.78 -7.07 3.46
CA TRP A 421 -2.88 -6.07 4.54
C TRP A 421 -3.33 -4.72 4.01
N PHE A 422 -2.74 -4.30 2.90
CA PHE A 422 -3.04 -3.04 2.22
C PHE A 422 -3.23 -3.35 0.75
N PRO A 423 -4.44 -3.34 0.18
CA PRO A 423 -5.62 -2.70 0.72
C PRO A 423 -6.76 -3.70 0.98
N MET A 424 -6.49 -5.01 1.04
CA MET A 424 -7.58 -5.99 1.22
C MET A 424 -8.13 -5.99 2.65
N ILE A 425 -7.30 -5.92 3.68
CA ILE A 425 -7.75 -5.72 5.06
C ILE A 425 -8.02 -4.23 5.31
N VAL A 426 -7.08 -3.34 4.96
CA VAL A 426 -7.24 -1.90 5.18
C VAL A 426 -7.60 -1.23 3.85
N GLY A 427 -8.89 -1.07 3.58
CA GLY A 427 -9.44 -0.63 2.29
C GLY A 427 -9.22 0.84 1.97
N SER A 428 -7.97 1.28 1.81
CA SER A 428 -7.66 2.65 1.40
C SER A 428 -8.14 2.95 -0.03
N ASN A 429 -8.38 4.22 -0.35
CA ASN A 429 -8.83 4.63 -1.68
C ASN A 429 -7.64 4.76 -2.64
N GLU A 430 -7.26 3.65 -3.28
CA GLU A 430 -6.11 3.57 -4.20
C GLU A 430 -6.25 4.51 -5.41
N ARG A 431 -7.49 4.83 -5.82
CA ARG A 431 -7.75 5.76 -6.93
C ARG A 431 -7.27 7.18 -6.61
N LEU A 432 -7.20 7.55 -5.33
CA LEU A 432 -6.80 8.87 -4.86
C LEU A 432 -5.46 8.85 -4.11
N TYR A 433 -5.21 7.81 -3.33
CA TYR A 433 -4.09 7.71 -2.39
C TYR A 433 -3.33 6.39 -2.57
N GLY A 434 -2.99 6.03 -3.81
CA GLY A 434 -2.30 4.77 -4.14
C GLY A 434 -0.99 4.53 -3.36
N TRP A 435 -0.39 5.56 -2.76
CA TRP A 435 0.77 5.40 -1.88
C TRP A 435 0.44 4.71 -0.55
N MET A 436 -0.79 4.80 -0.05
CA MET A 436 -1.23 4.09 1.15
C MET A 436 -1.35 2.59 0.91
N ASP A 437 -1.42 2.20 -0.35
CA ASP A 437 -1.42 0.81 -0.73
C ASP A 437 0.01 0.35 -0.96
N GLU A 438 0.60 0.83 -2.05
CA GLU A 438 1.91 0.44 -2.53
C GLU A 438 3.04 0.77 -1.56
N GLY A 439 2.95 1.90 -0.88
CA GLY A 439 3.96 2.36 0.05
C GLY A 439 3.95 1.59 1.37
N PHE A 440 2.75 1.28 1.88
CA PHE A 440 2.60 0.47 3.08
C PHE A 440 3.04 -0.96 2.81
N ASN A 441 2.67 -1.49 1.65
CA ASN A 441 3.09 -2.81 1.22
C ASN A 441 4.62 -2.89 1.04
N THR A 442 5.21 -1.96 0.29
CA THR A 442 6.67 -1.84 0.11
C THR A 442 7.40 -1.79 1.45
N PHE A 443 6.86 -1.06 2.43
CA PHE A 443 7.43 -1.01 3.78
C PHE A 443 7.41 -2.39 4.47
N ILE A 444 6.27 -3.10 4.51
CA ILE A 444 6.22 -4.41 5.16
C ILE A 444 7.07 -5.46 4.43
N ASN A 445 7.23 -5.32 3.10
CA ASN A 445 8.10 -6.19 2.29
C ASN A 445 9.57 -6.10 2.70
N THR A 446 10.03 -4.93 3.19
CA THR A 446 11.39 -4.80 3.72
C THR A 446 11.63 -5.77 4.88
N LEU A 447 10.63 -5.95 5.76
CA LEU A 447 10.75 -6.79 6.95
C LEU A 447 10.59 -8.27 6.64
N SER A 448 9.65 -8.64 5.77
CA SER A 448 9.47 -10.03 5.34
C SER A 448 10.66 -10.53 4.52
N THR A 449 11.20 -9.70 3.62
CA THR A 449 12.39 -10.04 2.81
C THR A 449 13.62 -10.25 3.68
N ASP A 450 13.84 -9.38 4.68
CA ASP A 450 14.91 -9.54 5.65
C ASP A 450 14.79 -10.83 6.47
N ALA A 451 13.56 -11.23 6.80
CA ALA A 451 13.29 -12.42 7.62
C ALA A 451 13.28 -13.73 6.81
N PHE A 452 13.01 -13.67 5.51
CA PHE A 452 12.82 -14.85 4.68
C PHE A 452 14.05 -15.77 4.68
N ASN A 453 13.85 -17.02 5.10
CA ASN A 453 14.87 -18.08 5.13
C ASN A 453 16.21 -17.65 5.72
N ASN A 454 16.18 -16.95 6.86
CA ASN A 454 17.36 -16.40 7.53
C ASN A 454 18.13 -15.37 6.68
N GLY A 455 17.39 -14.53 5.94
CA GLY A 455 17.93 -13.47 5.10
C GLY A 455 18.41 -13.94 3.73
N GLU A 456 17.77 -14.98 3.15
CA GLU A 456 18.11 -15.51 1.82
C GLU A 456 18.10 -14.41 0.74
N TYR A 457 17.19 -13.44 0.85
CA TYR A 457 17.06 -12.30 -0.06
C TYR A 457 17.25 -10.94 0.62
N LYS A 458 17.87 -10.92 1.81
CA LYS A 458 18.12 -9.69 2.54
C LYS A 458 18.91 -8.69 1.69
N GLU A 459 18.40 -7.47 1.62
CA GLU A 459 19.05 -6.40 0.86
C GLU A 459 20.11 -5.69 1.69
N ARG A 460 21.04 -5.03 0.98
CA ARG A 460 22.03 -4.15 1.62
C ARG A 460 21.35 -2.87 2.13
N PRO A 461 21.90 -2.23 3.19
CA PRO A 461 21.43 -0.92 3.64
C PRO A 461 21.41 0.10 2.51
N VAL A 462 20.36 0.94 2.49
CA VAL A 462 20.16 2.01 1.52
C VAL A 462 20.96 3.24 1.93
N ASP A 463 21.68 3.85 0.97
CA ASP A 463 22.31 5.16 1.15
C ASP A 463 21.24 6.25 1.03
N MET A 464 20.79 6.80 2.16
CA MET A 464 19.72 7.78 2.18
C MET A 464 20.14 9.14 1.62
N HIS A 465 21.43 9.48 1.58
CA HIS A 465 21.86 10.73 0.94
C HIS A 465 21.58 10.69 -0.58
N ARG A 466 21.86 9.54 -1.22
CA ARG A 466 21.50 9.33 -2.63
C ARG A 466 19.99 9.37 -2.87
N VAL A 467 19.22 8.82 -1.92
CA VAL A 467 17.76 8.91 -1.93
C VAL A 467 17.33 10.37 -1.81
N GLY A 468 17.90 11.13 -0.88
CA GLY A 468 17.68 12.56 -0.70
C GLY A 468 17.84 13.32 -2.01
N ILE A 469 18.97 13.15 -2.69
CA ILE A 469 19.25 13.78 -4.00
C ILE A 469 18.17 13.46 -5.03
N ALA A 470 17.78 12.19 -5.16
CA ALA A 470 16.92 11.72 -6.23
C ALA A 470 15.43 11.97 -5.96
N TYR A 471 14.97 11.74 -4.72
CA TYR A 471 13.56 11.65 -4.37
C TYR A 471 12.98 12.99 -3.90
N THR A 472 13.85 13.97 -3.62
CA THR A 472 13.47 15.34 -3.21
C THR A 472 13.74 16.39 -4.29
N ARG A 473 13.86 15.96 -5.55
CA ARG A 473 14.05 16.88 -6.68
C ARG A 473 12.81 17.75 -6.93
N PRO A 474 12.94 19.07 -7.13
CA PRO A 474 11.79 19.96 -7.35
C PRO A 474 10.86 19.56 -8.51
N GLU A 475 11.36 18.81 -9.50
CA GLU A 475 10.58 18.39 -10.68
C GLU A 475 9.73 17.12 -10.46
N VAL A 476 9.88 16.47 -9.30
CA VAL A 476 9.12 15.28 -8.88
C VAL A 476 7.90 15.73 -8.08
N GLU A 477 6.73 15.15 -8.40
CA GLU A 477 5.47 15.45 -7.73
C GLU A 477 5.49 15.00 -6.24
N PRO A 478 4.66 15.58 -5.37
CA PRO A 478 4.49 15.06 -4.00
C PRO A 478 3.84 13.67 -3.99
N VAL A 479 4.06 12.91 -2.91
CA VAL A 479 3.48 11.57 -2.69
C VAL A 479 1.95 11.60 -2.70
N MET A 480 1.33 12.68 -2.22
CA MET A 480 -0.13 12.85 -2.19
C MET A 480 -0.78 13.05 -3.56
N THR A 481 -0.02 13.02 -4.65
CA THR A 481 -0.57 13.14 -6.01
C THR A 481 -1.30 11.84 -6.38
N THR A 482 -2.56 11.97 -6.83
CA THR A 482 -3.36 10.80 -7.26
C THR A 482 -2.67 10.03 -8.38
N PRO A 483 -2.83 8.71 -8.50
CA PRO A 483 -2.22 7.93 -9.59
C PRO A 483 -2.51 8.47 -10.99
N ALA A 484 -3.73 8.97 -11.24
CA ALA A 484 -4.11 9.56 -12.53
C ALA A 484 -3.46 10.92 -12.81
N GLY A 485 -2.99 11.62 -11.77
CA GLY A 485 -2.29 12.90 -11.86
C GLY A 485 -0.77 12.78 -11.91
N LEU A 486 -0.21 11.58 -11.72
CA LEU A 486 1.23 11.33 -11.77
C LEU A 486 1.73 11.23 -13.20
N LYS A 487 2.96 11.73 -13.43
CA LYS A 487 3.74 11.26 -14.58
C LYS A 487 4.02 9.77 -14.41
N GLU A 488 3.71 8.98 -15.43
CA GLU A 488 3.87 7.51 -15.42
C GLU A 488 5.27 7.05 -14.97
N ARG A 489 6.33 7.77 -15.40
CA ARG A 489 7.72 7.46 -15.00
C ARG A 489 7.98 7.61 -13.49
N ASN A 490 7.15 8.36 -12.78
CA ASN A 490 7.28 8.64 -11.35
C ASN A 490 6.39 7.73 -10.49
N THR A 491 5.55 6.88 -11.08
CA THR A 491 4.64 5.97 -10.35
C THR A 491 5.39 5.06 -9.38
N GLY A 492 6.43 4.36 -9.85
CA GLY A 492 7.26 3.50 -8.99
C GLY A 492 7.98 4.27 -7.89
N LEU A 493 8.30 5.54 -8.13
CA LEU A 493 8.95 6.38 -7.12
C LEU A 493 7.96 6.83 -6.04
N LEU A 494 6.81 7.37 -6.44
CA LEU A 494 5.91 8.13 -5.57
C LEU A 494 4.80 7.30 -4.92
N LEU A 495 4.45 6.15 -5.49
CA LEU A 495 3.52 5.23 -4.84
C LEU A 495 4.27 4.19 -3.98
N TYR A 496 5.44 3.72 -4.40
CA TYR A 496 6.14 2.58 -3.77
C TYR A 496 7.35 3.04 -2.93
N ASN A 497 8.43 3.44 -3.62
CA ASN A 497 9.75 3.57 -3.00
C ASN A 497 9.84 4.70 -1.97
N LYS A 498 9.43 5.92 -2.35
CA LYS A 498 9.53 7.09 -1.47
C LYS A 498 8.63 6.94 -0.22
N PRO A 499 7.36 6.52 -0.33
CA PRO A 499 6.54 6.25 0.85
C PRO A 499 7.10 5.12 1.72
N GLY A 500 7.49 3.98 1.11
CA GLY A 500 8.01 2.82 1.84
C GLY A 500 9.28 3.14 2.64
N ILE A 501 10.28 3.75 1.98
CA ILE A 501 11.50 4.24 2.64
C ILE A 501 11.18 5.30 3.70
N GLY A 502 10.18 6.16 3.46
CA GLY A 502 9.71 7.12 4.45
C GLY A 502 9.25 6.45 5.73
N LEU A 503 8.49 5.36 5.62
CA LEU A 503 8.04 4.59 6.78
C LEU A 503 9.16 3.81 7.46
N THR A 504 10.11 3.25 6.68
CA THR A 504 11.33 2.67 7.25
C THR A 504 12.12 3.72 8.03
N MET A 505 12.32 4.91 7.49
CA MET A 505 12.99 6.02 8.19
C MET A 505 12.22 6.45 9.44
N LEU A 506 10.89 6.55 9.37
CA LEU A 506 10.04 6.86 10.52
C LEU A 506 10.19 5.81 11.64
N ARG A 507 10.23 4.54 11.27
CA ARG A 507 10.43 3.42 12.20
C ARG A 507 11.83 3.40 12.80
N GLU A 508 12.88 3.46 11.97
CA GLU A 508 14.25 3.24 12.43
C GLU A 508 14.89 4.49 13.06
N GLN A 509 14.56 5.68 12.56
CA GLN A 509 15.29 6.91 12.92
C GLN A 509 14.50 7.87 13.80
N ILE A 510 13.16 7.84 13.77
CA ILE A 510 12.31 8.82 14.46
C ILE A 510 11.61 8.19 15.67
N LEU A 511 10.70 7.24 15.44
CA LEU A 511 9.88 6.64 16.51
C LEU A 511 10.60 5.50 17.25
N GLY A 512 11.42 4.74 16.55
CA GLY A 512 11.92 3.44 17.00
C GLY A 512 10.91 2.30 16.71
N PRO A 513 11.40 1.06 16.54
CA PRO A 513 10.57 -0.11 16.23
C PRO A 513 9.37 -0.34 17.14
N GLU A 514 9.52 -0.17 18.46
CA GLU A 514 8.46 -0.48 19.42
C GLU A 514 7.25 0.46 19.26
N ARG A 515 7.50 1.78 19.26
CA ARG A 515 6.46 2.81 19.11
C ARG A 515 5.82 2.74 17.72
N PHE A 516 6.64 2.59 16.67
CA PHE A 516 6.14 2.48 15.30
C PHE A 516 5.28 1.21 15.13
N ASP A 517 5.79 0.04 15.50
CA ASP A 517 5.07 -1.23 15.28
C ASP A 517 3.77 -1.29 16.10
N PHE A 518 3.73 -0.67 17.27
CA PHE A 518 2.50 -0.50 18.05
C PHE A 518 1.50 0.41 17.32
N ALA A 519 1.95 1.59 16.86
CA ALA A 519 1.08 2.54 16.18
C ALA A 519 0.55 2.02 14.83
N PHE A 520 1.42 1.35 14.06
CA PHE A 520 1.06 0.77 12.77
C PHE A 520 0.07 -0.40 12.92
N ARG A 521 0.27 -1.29 13.91
CA ARG A 521 -0.73 -2.33 14.24
C ARG A 521 -2.05 -1.73 14.71
N THR A 522 -2.00 -0.68 15.53
CA THR A 522 -3.20 0.04 15.98
C THR A 522 -3.98 0.61 14.79
N TYR A 523 -3.29 1.16 13.79
CA TYR A 523 -3.91 1.62 12.54
C TYR A 523 -4.58 0.48 11.78
N ILE A 524 -3.89 -0.64 11.59
CA ILE A 524 -4.44 -1.83 10.92
C ILE A 524 -5.68 -2.34 11.67
N GLU A 525 -5.62 -2.48 12.99
CA GLU A 525 -6.74 -2.96 13.81
C GLU A 525 -7.96 -2.04 13.73
N ARG A 526 -7.76 -0.71 13.83
CA ARG A 526 -8.85 0.27 13.72
C ARG A 526 -9.55 0.19 12.37
N TRP A 527 -8.78 0.08 11.30
CA TRP A 527 -9.26 0.19 9.92
C TRP A 527 -9.41 -1.13 9.19
N ALA A 528 -9.22 -2.27 9.88
CA ALA A 528 -9.50 -3.59 9.34
C ALA A 528 -10.95 -3.66 8.87
N PHE A 529 -11.09 -3.99 7.59
CA PHE A 529 -12.30 -4.08 6.76
C PHE A 529 -13.11 -2.79 6.68
N LYS A 530 -12.41 -1.64 6.68
CA LYS A 530 -12.98 -0.28 6.59
C LYS A 530 -12.18 0.58 5.61
N HIS A 531 -12.62 1.83 5.43
CA HIS A 531 -12.03 2.76 4.47
C HIS A 531 -11.38 4.00 5.12
N PRO A 532 -10.07 3.95 5.44
CA PRO A 532 -9.32 5.09 5.96
C PRO A 532 -8.95 6.12 4.89
N THR A 533 -8.74 7.35 5.34
CA THR A 533 -8.08 8.43 4.60
C THR A 533 -6.63 8.62 5.11
N PRO A 534 -5.78 9.38 4.40
CA PRO A 534 -4.44 9.75 4.88
C PRO A 534 -4.43 10.37 6.28
N ASP A 535 -5.40 11.22 6.60
CA ASP A 535 -5.51 11.87 7.91
C ASP A 535 -5.76 10.85 9.03
N ASP A 536 -6.54 9.79 8.77
CA ASP A 536 -6.79 8.72 9.75
C ASP A 536 -5.51 7.94 10.08
N PHE A 537 -4.65 7.72 9.07
CA PHE A 537 -3.33 7.14 9.25
C PHE A 537 -2.41 8.08 10.03
N PHE A 538 -2.23 9.33 9.60
CA PHE A 538 -1.35 10.30 10.27
C PHE A 538 -1.75 10.49 11.74
N ARG A 539 -3.05 10.64 12.02
CA ARG A 539 -3.57 10.76 13.38
C ARG A 539 -3.31 9.52 14.20
N THR A 540 -3.51 8.33 13.64
CA THR A 540 -3.24 7.09 14.39
C THR A 540 -1.76 6.96 14.73
N MET A 541 -0.86 7.23 13.77
CA MET A 541 0.57 7.16 14.00
C MET A 541 1.03 8.13 15.09
N GLU A 542 0.51 9.37 15.09
CA GLU A 542 0.82 10.38 16.12
C GLU A 542 0.24 10.01 17.49
N ASN A 543 -1.04 9.64 17.57
CA ASN A 543 -1.73 9.37 18.84
C ASN A 543 -1.25 8.08 19.51
N ALA A 544 -1.06 7.01 18.73
CA ALA A 544 -0.59 5.73 19.28
C ALA A 544 0.94 5.72 19.47
N GLY A 545 1.69 6.40 18.60
CA GLY A 545 3.14 6.56 18.75
C GLY A 545 3.54 7.57 19.84
N GLY A 546 2.62 8.47 20.22
CA GLY A 546 2.87 9.53 21.19
C GLY A 546 3.91 10.53 20.70
N GLU A 547 3.82 10.96 19.45
CA GLU A 547 4.78 11.87 18.82
C GLU A 547 4.10 12.92 17.93
N SER A 548 4.66 14.13 17.87
CA SER A 548 4.25 15.11 16.86
C SER A 548 5.02 14.86 15.56
N LEU A 549 4.31 14.45 14.50
CA LEU A 549 4.92 14.02 13.22
C LEU A 549 4.53 14.94 12.05
N GLN A 550 3.80 16.02 12.32
CA GLN A 550 3.33 16.96 11.29
C GLN A 550 4.47 17.51 10.42
N TRP A 551 5.64 17.78 10.99
CA TRP A 551 6.83 18.23 10.26
C TRP A 551 7.33 17.17 9.27
N PHE A 552 7.26 15.89 9.67
CA PHE A 552 7.66 14.75 8.85
C PHE A 552 6.69 14.54 7.68
N TRP A 553 5.38 14.50 7.98
CA TRP A 553 4.34 14.37 6.95
C TRP A 553 4.40 15.52 5.96
N ARG A 554 4.55 16.75 6.46
CA ARG A 554 4.64 17.95 5.64
C ARG A 554 5.84 17.92 4.71
N GLY A 555 7.01 17.53 5.21
CA GLY A 555 8.24 17.51 4.43
C GLY A 555 8.33 16.37 3.41
N TRP A 556 7.92 15.15 3.81
CA TRP A 556 8.16 13.94 3.02
C TRP A 556 6.97 13.52 2.14
N PHE A 557 5.74 13.64 2.65
CA PHE A 557 4.52 13.16 1.97
C PHE A 557 3.75 14.28 1.27
N ILE A 558 3.43 15.36 1.99
CA ILE A 558 2.61 16.46 1.47
C ILE A 558 3.41 17.33 0.49
N ASN A 559 4.67 17.60 0.80
CA ASN A 559 5.57 18.37 -0.04
C ASN A 559 6.76 17.52 -0.48
N ASN A 560 7.61 18.14 -1.29
CA ASN A 560 8.87 17.57 -1.74
C ASN A 560 10.05 18.37 -1.20
N TRP A 561 10.10 18.56 0.11
CA TRP A 561 11.16 19.35 0.75
C TRP A 561 12.50 18.61 0.73
N ARG A 562 13.60 19.37 0.84
CA ARG A 562 14.97 18.85 0.90
C ARG A 562 15.55 19.00 2.31
N LEU A 563 16.46 18.10 2.70
CA LEU A 563 17.24 18.18 3.94
C LEU A 563 18.70 18.50 3.61
N ASP A 564 19.28 19.51 4.27
CA ASP A 564 20.70 19.85 4.18
C ASP A 564 21.16 20.38 5.54
N VAL A 565 21.88 19.53 6.28
CA VAL A 565 22.41 19.83 7.60
C VAL A 565 23.93 19.97 7.53
N ALA A 566 24.40 21.21 7.63
CA ALA A 566 25.83 21.51 7.61
C ALA A 566 26.45 21.40 9.02
N VAL A 567 27.62 20.78 9.13
CA VAL A 567 28.50 20.94 10.29
C VAL A 567 29.31 22.22 10.10
N ARG A 568 28.79 23.34 10.59
CA ARG A 568 29.36 24.66 10.34
C ARG A 568 30.72 24.88 11.00
N ASP A 569 30.82 24.62 12.31
CA ASP A 569 32.00 25.02 13.09
C ASP A 569 32.19 24.23 14.39
N VAL A 570 33.44 24.19 14.86
CA VAL A 570 33.86 23.60 16.12
C VAL A 570 34.80 24.56 16.86
N LYS A 571 34.34 25.16 17.97
CA LYS A 571 35.14 26.07 18.81
C LYS A 571 35.36 25.49 20.20
N TYR A 572 36.55 25.63 20.78
CA TYR A 572 36.81 25.16 22.14
C TYR A 572 36.45 26.19 23.19
N VAL A 573 35.94 25.73 24.33
CA VAL A 573 35.70 26.57 25.50
C VAL A 573 37.06 27.07 26.03
N ASP A 574 37.20 28.38 26.18
CA ASP A 574 38.47 29.05 26.54
C ASP A 574 39.66 28.67 25.63
N ASN A 575 39.42 28.30 24.37
CA ASN A 575 40.42 27.76 23.44
C ASN A 575 41.15 26.50 23.95
N ASP A 576 40.53 25.75 24.86
CA ASP A 576 41.09 24.55 25.47
C ASP A 576 40.20 23.33 25.18
N ALA A 577 40.74 22.38 24.41
CA ALA A 577 40.00 21.18 23.99
C ALA A 577 39.60 20.26 25.14
N SER A 578 40.27 20.35 26.29
CA SER A 578 39.94 19.56 27.49
C SER A 578 38.73 20.10 28.26
N LYS A 579 38.32 21.36 27.99
CA LYS A 579 37.17 22.02 28.63
C LYS A 579 35.85 21.83 27.87
N GLY A 580 35.91 21.17 26.71
CA GLY A 580 34.78 20.92 25.82
C GLY A 580 34.82 21.74 24.53
N ALA A 581 34.06 21.25 23.53
CA ALA A 581 33.89 21.88 22.23
C ALA A 581 32.44 22.34 22.04
N LEU A 582 32.26 23.48 21.39
CA LEU A 582 31.00 24.03 20.93
C LEU A 582 30.88 23.68 19.45
N ILE A 583 29.99 22.74 19.13
CA ILE A 583 29.74 22.28 17.76
C ILE A 583 28.49 23.00 17.27
N THR A 584 28.58 23.63 16.09
CA THR A 584 27.45 24.33 15.48
C THR A 584 27.00 23.64 14.20
N LEU A 585 25.69 23.45 14.09
CA LEU A 585 25.00 22.86 12.96
C LEU A 585 24.05 23.90 12.35
N ASP A 586 23.88 23.87 11.03
CA ASP A 586 22.86 24.68 10.35
C ASP A 586 21.91 23.78 9.56
N ASN A 587 20.63 24.12 9.51
CA ASN A 587 19.68 23.53 8.56
C ASN A 587 19.47 24.50 7.40
N LEU A 588 19.87 24.12 6.20
CA LEU A 588 19.95 25.01 5.03
C LEU A 588 18.77 24.87 4.06
N GLU A 589 17.99 23.80 4.16
CA GLU A 589 16.80 23.56 3.33
C GLU A 589 15.54 23.33 4.18
N LYS A 590 14.39 23.18 3.51
CA LYS A 590 13.06 23.23 4.19
C LYS A 590 12.76 22.07 5.13
N MET A 591 13.37 20.89 4.97
CA MET A 591 13.06 19.71 5.78
C MET A 591 13.79 19.76 7.12
N ALA A 592 13.08 19.40 8.20
CA ALA A 592 13.68 19.16 9.51
C ALA A 592 13.76 17.64 9.76
N MET A 593 14.84 17.20 10.41
CA MET A 593 15.07 15.83 10.86
C MET A 593 15.86 15.84 12.18
N PRO A 594 15.79 14.77 13.01
CA PRO A 594 16.76 14.60 14.10
C PRO A 594 18.18 14.55 13.53
N VAL A 595 19.18 14.87 14.36
CA VAL A 595 20.60 14.89 13.93
C VAL A 595 21.34 13.70 14.52
N ILE A 596 22.11 12.99 13.70
CA ILE A 596 23.05 11.95 14.12
C ILE A 596 24.47 12.43 13.81
N LEU A 597 25.36 12.42 14.79
CA LEU A 597 26.76 12.86 14.64
C LEU A 597 27.74 11.75 15.05
N GLU A 598 28.84 11.62 14.30
CA GLU A 598 30.10 11.03 14.75
C GLU A 598 31.06 12.14 15.16
N ILE A 599 31.66 12.04 16.34
CA ILE A 599 32.73 12.95 16.77
C ILE A 599 33.96 12.13 17.08
N LYS A 600 35.01 12.32 16.30
CA LYS A 600 36.32 11.68 16.48
C LYS A 600 37.30 12.66 17.10
N GLN A 601 37.86 12.32 18.25
CA GLN A 601 38.93 13.08 18.89
C GLN A 601 40.30 12.52 18.54
N LYS A 602 41.33 13.38 18.55
CA LYS A 602 42.74 12.98 18.51
C LYS A 602 43.01 12.02 19.66
N GLY A 603 43.72 10.94 19.37
CA GLY A 603 43.88 9.79 20.29
C GLY A 603 42.87 8.66 20.04
N GLY A 604 41.93 8.82 19.10
CA GLY A 604 41.11 7.73 18.56
C GLY A 604 39.77 7.52 19.25
N LYS A 605 39.40 8.33 20.25
CA LYS A 605 38.06 8.26 20.85
C LYS A 605 37.00 8.69 19.83
N VAL A 606 35.98 7.85 19.65
CA VAL A 606 34.83 8.12 18.78
C VAL A 606 33.56 8.07 19.62
N ASP A 607 32.77 9.14 19.58
CA ASP A 607 31.44 9.19 20.21
C ASP A 607 30.36 9.37 19.15
N ARG A 608 29.19 8.75 19.35
CA ARG A 608 27.96 8.95 18.57
C ARG A 608 26.99 9.79 19.39
N ILE A 609 26.42 10.84 18.80
CA ILE A 609 25.43 11.71 19.44
C ILE A 609 24.17 11.77 18.58
N LYS A 610 23.01 11.67 19.23
CA LYS A 610 21.72 11.94 18.61
C LYS A 610 21.09 13.18 19.25
N LEU A 611 20.75 14.17 18.42
CA LEU A 611 20.00 15.35 18.85
C LEU A 611 18.55 15.25 18.35
N PRO A 612 17.57 15.67 19.16
CA PRO A 612 16.17 15.57 18.81
C PRO A 612 15.81 16.64 17.75
N VAL A 613 14.69 16.46 17.04
CA VAL A 613 14.29 17.35 15.92
C VAL A 613 13.93 18.77 16.42
N GLU A 614 13.60 18.89 17.70
CA GLU A 614 13.19 20.10 18.41
C GLU A 614 14.30 21.14 18.51
N ILE A 615 15.56 20.77 18.23
CA ILE A 615 16.62 21.76 18.04
C ILE A 615 16.29 22.74 16.91
N TRP A 616 15.43 22.35 15.96
CA TRP A 616 15.00 23.17 14.82
C TRP A 616 13.73 24.00 15.08
N GLU A 617 12.95 23.74 16.12
CA GLU A 617 11.63 24.37 16.35
C GLU A 617 11.67 25.89 16.53
N ARG A 618 12.85 26.45 16.81
CA ARG A 618 13.06 27.89 16.99
C ARG A 618 14.35 28.39 16.37
N ASN A 619 15.04 27.54 15.61
CA ASN A 619 16.40 27.79 15.17
C ASN A 619 16.61 27.34 13.71
N THR A 620 17.38 28.13 12.96
CA THR A 620 18.01 27.69 11.71
C THR A 620 19.44 27.19 11.92
N SER A 621 20.02 27.48 13.09
CA SER A 621 21.37 27.10 13.52
C SER A 621 21.35 26.66 14.99
N TRP A 622 22.02 25.58 15.33
CA TRP A 622 22.05 25.02 16.68
C TRP A 622 23.49 24.77 17.14
N THR A 623 23.87 25.35 18.28
CA THR A 623 25.16 25.11 18.93
C THR A 623 24.95 24.36 20.24
N PHE A 624 25.70 23.28 20.45
CA PHE A 624 25.71 22.54 21.71
C PHE A 624 27.13 22.29 22.20
N LYS A 625 27.27 22.11 23.52
CA LYS A 625 28.55 21.76 24.15
C LYS A 625 28.72 20.24 24.14
N TYR A 626 29.80 19.78 23.52
CA TYR A 626 30.32 18.42 23.60
C TYR A 626 31.46 18.36 24.62
N PRO A 627 31.47 17.41 25.58
CA PRO A 627 32.53 17.27 26.58
C PRO A 627 33.78 16.61 26.00
N SER A 628 34.45 17.29 25.06
CA SER A 628 35.75 16.88 24.54
C SER A 628 36.81 16.88 25.64
N THR A 629 37.74 15.94 25.55
CA THR A 629 38.92 15.83 26.42
C THR A 629 40.22 16.03 25.64
N ALA A 630 40.14 15.99 24.32
CA ALA A 630 41.21 16.23 23.37
C ALA A 630 40.65 16.97 22.14
N GLU A 631 41.55 17.42 21.28
CA GLU A 631 41.19 18.10 20.04
C GLU A 631 40.35 17.18 19.13
N ILE A 632 39.26 17.68 18.58
CA ILE A 632 38.41 17.02 17.59
C ILE A 632 39.16 16.95 16.24
N GLU A 633 39.26 15.74 15.70
CA GLU A 633 39.78 15.44 14.36
C GLU A 633 38.69 15.62 13.30
N THR A 634 37.51 15.02 13.53
CA THR A 634 36.35 15.14 12.65
C THR A 634 35.04 15.23 13.43
N VAL A 635 34.09 16.00 12.89
CA VAL A 635 32.66 15.89 13.21
C VAL A 635 31.95 15.57 11.90
N THR A 636 31.26 14.44 11.86
CA THR A 636 30.54 13.97 10.67
C THR A 636 29.06 13.89 10.99
N TYR A 637 28.24 14.62 10.25
CA TYR A 637 26.79 14.46 10.23
C TYR A 637 26.38 13.25 9.41
N ASP A 638 25.39 12.53 9.93
CA ASP A 638 24.78 11.31 9.38
C ASP A 638 25.82 10.33 8.79
N PRO A 639 26.78 9.86 9.62
CA PRO A 639 27.90 9.02 9.18
C PRO A 639 27.46 7.68 8.55
N ASP A 640 26.28 7.19 8.92
CA ASP A 640 25.69 5.93 8.44
C ASP A 640 24.74 6.16 7.24
N LYS A 641 24.54 7.42 6.83
CA LYS A 641 23.69 7.86 5.72
C LYS A 641 22.27 7.31 5.82
N VAL A 642 21.65 7.46 6.98
CA VAL A 642 20.30 6.93 7.29
C VAL A 642 19.21 8.01 7.22
N LEU A 643 19.57 9.27 6.96
CA LEU A 643 18.69 10.41 6.75
C LEU A 643 18.87 10.97 5.33
N PRO A 644 17.84 11.62 4.73
CA PRO A 644 17.83 11.97 3.31
C PRO A 644 18.56 13.29 3.01
N ASP A 645 19.76 13.48 3.57
CA ASP A 645 20.55 14.69 3.34
C ASP A 645 21.05 14.74 1.89
N TYR A 646 20.67 15.77 1.13
CA TYR A 646 20.99 15.79 -0.31
C TYR A 646 22.38 16.35 -0.62
N ASN A 647 23.11 16.87 0.37
CA ASN A 647 24.34 17.64 0.14
C ASN A 647 25.48 17.21 1.08
N GLU A 648 26.21 16.17 0.70
CA GLU A 648 27.31 15.66 1.54
C GLU A 648 28.51 16.61 1.70
N ALA A 649 28.61 17.67 0.89
CA ALA A 649 29.79 18.51 0.82
C ALA A 649 30.04 19.34 2.09
N ASN A 650 29.02 19.53 2.93
CA ASN A 650 29.08 20.29 4.18
C ASN A 650 28.79 19.45 5.43
N ASN A 651 28.70 18.12 5.29
CA ASN A 651 28.39 17.21 6.41
C ASN A 651 29.59 16.94 7.32
N VAL A 652 30.80 17.35 6.93
CA VAL A 652 32.04 17.04 7.66
C VAL A 652 32.81 18.30 8.00
N PHE A 653 32.99 18.54 9.29
CA PHE A 653 34.08 19.38 9.77
C PHE A 653 35.32 18.51 9.95
N LYS A 654 36.44 18.94 9.40
CA LYS A 654 37.76 18.30 9.56
C LYS A 654 38.81 19.35 9.87
N LYS A 655 39.61 19.10 10.90
CA LYS A 655 40.68 20.00 11.32
C LYS A 655 42.05 19.63 10.75
#